data_AF-A0A2L0F973-F1
#
_entry.id   AF-A0A2L0F973-F1
#
_cell.length_a   1.000
_cell.length_b   1.000
_cell.length_c   1.000
_cell.angle_alpha   90.00
_cell.angle_beta   90.00
_cell.angle_gamma   90.00
#
_symmetry.space_group_name_H-M   'P 1'
#
loop_
_entity.id
_entity.type
_entity.pdbx_description
1 polymer ?
#
loop_
_entity_poly.entity_id
_entity_poly.type
_entity_poly.pdbx_seq_one_letter_code
_entity_poly.pdbx_strand_id
1 'polypeptide(L)'
;MTHSPPALASRRGAALRGRVPLLLLAALASLAACGDDGGQGGAGGAGGGEGGASGGPVIEEPNRFRMRIDDAEVPSVEIKLNKQTAMQVFGEDGAKRITILEVDTTGLLQSALEQIRDACGSSWSADDPDPQHDCALTPLGRSFGPEWRTSPAFALVRLLGMTPANADVTGTSLEGLQQIFEENPGTFAFDFADVLADSITLDLATEPPPMATRGNRTAPVVPLDKLILALQQQLLATHPAISDPDGVKLSISLYDALHDLQPLSEKLGRSDDHPGVLVRDDETFTTKSDVLLPDFEMKVIAESGLRRVSGVDLSKGAGDMFLREGEAPLRFDFEDAAKLQVSGVAQTPTIDMRISLSELPTTVPPCTETPACKSNSPDMPVGANTVWTTPPFALEHIVGKAAYLTYGERAPFTGCYFRLSGMCKVGLTIGQGGDPRGWTVFNGNISDPPPPIPDPQFFWELLTEVAQVAIHDPTGDGNAEILDGKVQPTYALDDVKIGYTADEIIAGLRPTLQSQSKEIAEIILGRYWVNNDALDFFYDRGAPGGAPTLFFVSEDDLRPPEQGAEAPRPYGYAKPGFYTSPDLSEASKVSTKELDGVADTTREKYRLQPGDTTLYMEDDEAAVYEVHFHVPDSSDPVEITADVKRL
;
A
#
# COMPACT_ATOMS: atom_id res chain seq x y z
N MET A 1 60.27 6.48 5.66
CA MET A 1 59.41 6.30 6.85
C MET A 1 58.14 7.13 6.61
N THR A 2 57.32 6.91 5.59
CA THR A 2 56.37 5.80 5.35
C THR A 2 55.49 5.49 6.55
N HIS A 3 54.32 6.13 6.64
CA HIS A 3 53.08 5.50 7.11
C HIS A 3 51.87 6.23 6.53
N SER A 4 51.27 5.62 5.50
CA SER A 4 49.90 5.84 5.08
C SER A 4 48.95 5.06 6.01
N PRO A 5 47.76 5.57 6.35
CA PRO A 5 46.70 4.77 6.95
C PRO A 5 45.95 3.94 5.88
N PRO A 6 45.49 2.73 6.21
CA PRO A 6 44.98 1.76 5.25
C PRO A 6 43.50 1.98 4.91
N ALA A 7 43.17 1.67 3.66
CA ALA A 7 41.82 1.52 3.15
C ALA A 7 41.10 0.34 3.82
N LEU A 8 39.91 0.57 4.36
CA LEU A 8 38.98 -0.47 4.78
C LEU A 8 38.08 -0.85 3.60
N ALA A 9 38.21 -2.11 3.20
CA ALA A 9 37.49 -2.71 2.10
C ALA A 9 36.00 -2.85 2.38
N SER A 10 35.20 -2.47 1.38
CA SER A 10 33.81 -2.84 1.19
C SER A 10 33.66 -4.37 1.28
N ARG A 11 32.99 -4.83 2.33
CA ARG A 11 32.40 -6.18 2.38
C ARG A 11 30.94 -6.06 1.98
N ARG A 12 30.66 -6.46 0.74
CA ARG A 12 29.32 -6.87 0.29
C ARG A 12 28.82 -7.94 1.25
N GLY A 13 27.77 -7.63 2.01
CA GLY A 13 27.02 -8.62 2.77
C GLY A 13 26.29 -9.54 1.80
N ALA A 14 26.78 -10.77 1.67
CA ALA A 14 26.01 -11.86 1.10
C ALA A 14 24.92 -12.21 2.13
N ALA A 15 23.68 -11.81 1.83
CA ALA A 15 22.53 -12.24 2.60
C ALA A 15 22.36 -13.76 2.42
N LEU A 16 22.54 -14.52 3.50
CA LEU A 16 22.04 -15.90 3.58
C LEU A 16 20.51 -15.84 3.50
N ARG A 17 19.98 -16.00 2.28
CA ARG A 17 18.54 -16.20 2.06
C ARG A 17 18.13 -17.53 2.68
N GLY A 18 17.16 -17.43 3.58
CA GLY A 18 16.71 -18.48 4.49
C GLY A 18 16.25 -19.75 3.79
N ARG A 19 16.45 -20.85 4.51
CA ARG A 19 15.77 -22.12 4.28
C ARG A 19 14.26 -21.87 4.26
N VAL A 20 13.57 -22.38 3.24
CA VAL A 20 12.11 -22.56 3.23
C VAL A 20 11.71 -23.23 4.55
N PRO A 21 10.58 -22.87 5.19
CA PRO A 21 10.18 -23.49 6.44
C PRO A 21 9.94 -24.99 6.18
N LEU A 22 10.92 -25.80 6.60
CA LEU A 22 10.91 -27.26 6.53
C LEU A 22 9.61 -27.83 7.14
N LEU A 23 8.94 -27.07 8.03
CA LEU A 23 7.68 -27.38 8.66
C LEU A 23 6.49 -27.48 7.69
N LEU A 24 6.40 -26.66 6.63
CA LEU A 24 5.27 -26.71 5.70
C LEU A 24 5.40 -27.89 4.72
N LEU A 25 6.62 -28.16 4.24
CA LEU A 25 6.93 -29.37 3.48
C LEU A 25 6.86 -30.63 4.36
N ALA A 26 7.25 -30.56 5.63
CA ALA A 26 7.07 -31.67 6.57
C ALA A 26 5.60 -31.93 6.89
N ALA A 27 4.74 -30.91 6.95
CA ALA A 27 3.29 -31.08 7.09
C ALA A 27 2.68 -31.76 5.85
N LEU A 28 3.10 -31.34 4.64
CA LEU A 28 2.75 -32.02 3.38
C LEU A 28 3.28 -33.47 3.32
N ALA A 29 4.48 -33.73 3.84
CA ALA A 29 5.09 -35.06 3.87
C ALA A 29 4.52 -35.98 4.96
N SER A 30 4.04 -35.43 6.08
CA SER A 30 3.49 -36.20 7.22
C SER A 30 1.99 -36.48 7.10
N LEU A 31 1.24 -35.70 6.33
CA LEU A 31 -0.18 -35.95 6.06
C LEU A 31 -0.42 -37.15 5.11
N ALA A 32 0.61 -37.57 4.34
CA ALA A 32 0.57 -38.77 3.51
C ALA A 32 0.95 -40.07 4.26
N ALA A 33 1.33 -39.98 5.54
CA ALA A 33 1.76 -41.12 6.36
C ALA A 33 0.72 -41.50 7.42
N CYS A 34 -0.53 -41.73 7.02
CA CYS A 34 -1.55 -42.32 7.90
C CYS A 34 -2.31 -43.43 7.18
N GLY A 35 -1.88 -44.66 7.46
CA GLY A 35 -2.56 -45.90 7.09
C GLY A 35 -1.76 -47.13 7.51
N ASP A 36 -1.84 -47.53 8.79
CA ASP A 36 -2.47 -48.78 9.24
C ASP A 36 -2.21 -49.04 10.74
N ASP A 37 -3.16 -49.70 11.40
CA ASP A 37 -3.28 -49.90 12.85
C ASP A 37 -2.41 -51.04 13.44
N GLY A 38 -1.87 -50.79 14.64
CA GLY A 38 -1.88 -51.74 15.77
C GLY A 38 -0.77 -52.82 15.89
N GLY A 39 0.08 -52.70 16.92
CA GLY A 39 0.82 -53.88 17.44
C GLY A 39 2.06 -53.63 18.30
N GLN A 40 1.87 -53.40 19.60
CA GLN A 40 2.73 -53.78 20.74
C GLN A 40 4.27 -53.96 20.56
N GLY A 41 5.02 -53.14 21.32
CA GLY A 41 6.10 -53.65 22.19
C GLY A 41 7.53 -53.21 21.87
N GLY A 42 8.23 -52.69 22.88
CA GLY A 42 9.70 -52.77 22.96
C GLY A 42 10.42 -51.43 23.15
N ALA A 43 11.00 -51.27 24.33
CA ALA A 43 11.82 -50.14 24.74
C ALA A 43 13.23 -50.17 24.10
N GLY A 44 13.85 -48.98 23.99
CA GLY A 44 15.31 -48.83 24.14
C GLY A 44 16.01 -48.02 23.06
N GLY A 45 16.85 -47.07 23.50
CA GLY A 45 18.06 -46.70 22.77
C GLY A 45 18.20 -45.22 22.39
N ALA A 46 19.15 -44.55 23.04
CA ALA A 46 19.60 -43.19 22.77
C ALA A 46 20.66 -43.14 21.63
N GLY A 47 20.93 -41.92 21.17
CA GLY A 47 22.08 -41.54 20.31
C GLY A 47 21.59 -40.93 18.98
N GLY A 48 21.91 -39.70 18.57
CA GLY A 48 23.12 -38.92 18.80
C GLY A 48 23.85 -38.78 17.46
N GLY A 49 23.81 -37.58 16.87
CA GLY A 49 24.76 -37.01 15.90
C GLY A 49 25.13 -37.79 14.63
N GLU A 50 25.00 -37.15 13.46
CA GLU A 50 26.14 -36.54 12.74
C GLU A 50 25.73 -36.13 11.32
N GLY A 51 26.19 -34.95 10.90
CA GLY A 51 26.12 -34.53 9.50
C GLY A 51 27.04 -35.40 8.65
N GLY A 52 26.47 -36.06 7.66
CA GLY A 52 27.20 -36.78 6.62
C GLY A 52 27.32 -35.92 5.37
N ALA A 53 28.56 -35.67 4.97
CA ALA A 53 28.93 -34.97 3.75
C ALA A 53 28.39 -35.67 2.50
N SER A 54 27.99 -34.85 1.52
CA SER A 54 27.67 -35.22 0.15
C SER A 54 28.85 -35.92 -0.52
N GLY A 55 28.66 -37.21 -0.79
CA GLY A 55 29.62 -38.07 -1.49
C GLY A 55 29.06 -39.48 -1.55
N GLY A 56 27.91 -39.66 -2.21
CA GLY A 56 27.37 -40.99 -2.50
C GLY A 56 28.26 -41.70 -3.53
N PRO A 57 28.42 -43.03 -3.44
CA PRO A 57 29.23 -43.79 -4.38
C PRO A 57 28.59 -43.82 -5.77
N VAL A 58 29.42 -43.75 -6.81
CA VAL A 58 29.06 -44.07 -8.19
C VAL A 58 28.50 -45.50 -8.24
N ILE A 59 27.41 -45.72 -8.97
CA ILE A 59 26.80 -47.05 -9.13
C ILE A 59 27.76 -47.96 -9.91
N GLU A 60 28.53 -48.80 -9.20
CA GLU A 60 29.49 -49.77 -9.79
C GLU A 60 28.90 -51.20 -9.96
N GLU A 61 27.75 -51.52 -9.33
CA GLU A 61 27.03 -52.81 -9.44
C GLU A 61 25.52 -52.57 -9.70
N PRO A 62 24.77 -53.52 -10.32
CA PRO A 62 23.36 -53.32 -10.62
C PRO A 62 22.56 -53.07 -9.33
N ASN A 63 22.07 -51.84 -9.19
CA ASN A 63 21.27 -51.41 -8.06
C ASN A 63 19.78 -51.53 -8.40
N ARG A 64 19.05 -52.26 -7.55
CA ARG A 64 17.60 -52.45 -7.67
C ARG A 64 16.86 -51.33 -6.94
N PHE A 65 16.06 -50.58 -7.69
CA PHE A 65 15.22 -49.52 -7.17
C PHE A 65 13.75 -49.90 -7.27
N ARG A 66 12.97 -49.52 -6.25
CA ARG A 66 11.52 -49.73 -6.23
C ARG A 66 10.84 -48.39 -6.52
N MET A 67 9.90 -48.40 -7.46
CA MET A 67 9.14 -47.24 -7.86
C MET A 67 7.66 -47.52 -7.64
N ARG A 68 6.95 -46.55 -7.07
CA ARG A 68 5.56 -46.70 -6.68
C ARG A 68 4.75 -45.47 -7.10
N ILE A 69 3.54 -45.72 -7.57
CA ILE A 69 2.55 -44.69 -7.85
C ILE A 69 1.86 -44.29 -6.56
N ASP A 70 1.82 -42.98 -6.30
CA ASP A 70 1.03 -42.40 -5.21
C ASP A 70 -0.31 -41.90 -5.75
N ASP A 71 -1.34 -42.73 -5.59
CA ASP A 71 -2.72 -42.44 -6.01
C ASP A 71 -3.51 -41.66 -4.93
N ALA A 72 -2.86 -41.19 -3.86
CA ALA A 72 -3.53 -40.41 -2.84
C ALA A 72 -4.08 -39.09 -3.42
N GLU A 73 -5.31 -38.73 -3.03
CA GLU A 73 -5.85 -37.41 -3.36
C GLU A 73 -4.93 -36.32 -2.78
N VAL A 74 -4.61 -35.33 -3.61
CA VAL A 74 -3.77 -34.21 -3.20
C VAL A 74 -4.49 -33.44 -2.08
N PRO A 75 -3.95 -33.42 -0.84
CA PRO A 75 -4.67 -32.83 0.28
C PRO A 75 -4.72 -31.30 0.16
N SER A 76 -5.77 -30.72 0.71
CA SER A 76 -5.78 -29.27 0.99
C SER A 76 -4.79 -28.95 2.11
N VAL A 77 -4.14 -27.80 2.02
CA VAL A 77 -3.19 -27.29 2.99
C VAL A 77 -3.88 -26.19 3.79
N GLU A 78 -4.00 -26.41 5.10
CA GLU A 78 -4.41 -25.37 6.03
C GLU A 78 -3.18 -24.65 6.57
N ILE A 79 -3.11 -23.34 6.33
CA ILE A 79 -2.05 -22.45 6.79
C ILE A 79 -2.64 -21.51 7.83
N LYS A 80 -2.13 -21.55 9.06
CA LYS A 80 -2.49 -20.62 10.14
C LYS A 80 -1.39 -19.60 10.34
N LEU A 81 -1.74 -18.33 10.23
CA LEU A 81 -0.80 -17.22 10.18
C LEU A 81 -1.18 -16.20 11.26
N ASN A 82 -0.40 -16.16 12.34
CA ASN A 82 -0.33 -14.98 13.19
C ASN A 82 0.75 -14.03 12.64
N LYS A 83 1.00 -12.89 13.29
CA LYS A 83 1.98 -11.92 12.79
C LYS A 83 3.39 -12.50 12.58
N GLN A 84 3.87 -13.27 13.56
CA GLN A 84 5.19 -13.87 13.52
C GLN A 84 5.30 -14.95 12.44
N THR A 85 4.31 -15.84 12.36
CA THR A 85 4.30 -16.93 11.37
C THR A 85 4.15 -16.38 9.96
N ALA A 86 3.32 -15.34 9.75
CA ALA A 86 3.23 -14.65 8.46
C ALA A 86 4.60 -14.10 8.03
N MET A 87 5.32 -13.42 8.92
CA MET A 87 6.66 -12.92 8.59
C MET A 87 7.66 -14.04 8.28
N GLN A 88 7.57 -15.18 8.96
CA GLN A 88 8.42 -16.34 8.67
C GLN A 88 8.11 -16.99 7.32
N VAL A 89 6.83 -17.06 6.95
CA VAL A 89 6.36 -17.68 5.71
C VAL A 89 6.67 -16.82 4.49
N PHE A 90 6.35 -15.52 4.56
CA PHE A 90 6.53 -14.62 3.43
C PHE A 90 7.94 -14.02 3.34
N GLY A 91 8.64 -13.92 4.48
CA GLY A 91 9.85 -13.11 4.59
C GLY A 91 9.56 -11.62 4.41
N GLU A 92 10.57 -10.80 4.67
CA GLU A 92 10.45 -9.34 4.55
C GLU A 92 10.19 -8.89 3.11
N ASP A 93 11.01 -9.34 2.15
CA ASP A 93 10.88 -9.00 0.73
C ASP A 93 9.51 -9.42 0.16
N GLY A 94 9.02 -10.60 0.55
CA GLY A 94 7.72 -11.12 0.12
C GLY A 94 6.56 -10.35 0.74
N ALA A 95 6.62 -10.06 2.05
CA ALA A 95 5.58 -9.30 2.74
C ALA A 95 5.45 -7.86 2.22
N LYS A 96 6.55 -7.23 1.79
CA LYS A 96 6.53 -5.88 1.18
C LYS A 96 5.88 -5.85 -0.21
N ARG A 97 5.86 -6.98 -0.92
CA ARG A 97 5.27 -7.10 -2.26
C ARG A 97 3.77 -7.35 -2.25
N ILE A 98 3.26 -7.96 -1.19
CA ILE A 98 1.84 -8.30 -1.08
C ILE A 98 1.10 -7.09 -0.55
N THR A 99 0.26 -6.46 -1.37
CA THR A 99 -0.72 -5.48 -0.90
C THR A 99 -1.86 -6.22 -0.21
N ILE A 100 -2.26 -5.78 0.99
CA ILE A 100 -3.39 -6.39 1.73
C ILE A 100 -4.65 -5.54 1.69
N LEU A 101 -4.51 -4.22 1.50
CA LEU A 101 -5.63 -3.29 1.51
C LEU A 101 -5.25 -1.98 0.80
N GLU A 102 -6.19 -1.44 0.02
CA GLU A 102 -6.16 -0.06 -0.47
C GLU A 102 -7.07 0.78 0.43
N VAL A 103 -6.47 1.59 1.31
CA VAL A 103 -7.20 2.37 2.31
C VAL A 103 -7.66 3.70 1.71
N ASP A 104 -8.95 4.01 1.83
CA ASP A 104 -9.50 5.34 1.54
C ASP A 104 -9.02 6.34 2.60
N THR A 105 -8.34 7.40 2.18
CA THR A 105 -7.69 8.37 3.06
C THR A 105 -8.66 9.40 3.66
N THR A 106 -9.92 9.43 3.21
CA THR A 106 -10.92 10.43 3.62
C THR A 106 -11.20 10.38 5.12
N GLY A 107 -11.47 9.19 5.67
CA GLY A 107 -11.78 9.02 7.09
C GLY A 107 -10.60 9.36 8.00
N LEU A 108 -9.38 8.98 7.58
CA LEU A 108 -8.14 9.30 8.27
C LEU A 108 -7.89 10.81 8.32
N LEU A 109 -7.94 11.49 7.17
CA LEU A 109 -7.74 12.93 7.08
C LEU A 109 -8.81 13.70 7.84
N GLN A 110 -10.08 13.27 7.76
CA GLN A 110 -11.16 13.87 8.53
C GLN A 110 -10.88 13.78 10.03
N SER A 111 -10.55 12.58 10.53
CA SER A 111 -10.24 12.39 11.95
C SER A 111 -9.05 13.23 12.40
N ALA A 112 -7.99 13.30 11.59
CA ALA A 112 -6.80 14.08 11.92
C ALA A 112 -7.10 15.59 11.99
N LEU A 113 -7.80 16.13 10.99
CA LEU A 113 -8.13 17.55 10.93
C LEU A 113 -9.14 17.98 12.00
N GLU A 114 -10.12 17.14 12.32
CA GLU A 114 -11.05 17.38 13.43
C GLU A 114 -10.31 17.43 14.76
N GLN A 115 -9.39 16.49 15.01
CA GLN A 115 -8.56 16.52 16.22
C GLN A 115 -7.73 17.81 16.33
N ILE A 116 -7.12 18.28 15.23
CA ILE A 116 -6.33 19.53 15.22
C ILE A 116 -7.25 20.73 15.47
N ARG A 117 -8.33 20.87 14.70
CA ARG A 117 -9.29 21.98 14.84
C ARG A 117 -9.85 22.08 16.25
N ASP A 118 -10.16 20.94 16.86
CA ASP A 118 -10.80 20.87 18.17
C ASP A 118 -9.78 20.74 19.33
N ALA A 119 -8.47 20.84 19.03
CA ALA A 119 -7.39 20.70 20.02
C ALA A 119 -7.48 21.71 21.16
N CYS A 120 -8.02 22.89 20.90
CA CYS A 120 -8.20 23.96 21.90
C CYS A 120 -9.68 24.23 22.23
N GLY A 121 -10.52 23.20 22.09
CA GLY A 121 -11.95 23.25 22.33
C GLY A 121 -12.78 23.53 21.07
N SER A 122 -14.10 23.41 21.19
CA SER A 122 -15.05 23.55 20.08
C SER A 122 -15.67 24.95 19.98
N SER A 123 -15.17 25.91 20.74
CA SER A 123 -15.76 27.25 20.85
C SER A 123 -15.58 28.10 19.60
N TRP A 124 -14.69 27.71 18.68
CA TRP A 124 -14.57 28.27 17.33
C TRP A 124 -15.90 28.25 16.55
N SER A 125 -16.81 27.34 16.90
CA SER A 125 -18.13 27.23 16.27
C SER A 125 -19.18 28.21 16.81
N ALA A 126 -18.81 29.02 17.81
CA ALA A 126 -19.68 30.07 18.35
C ALA A 126 -19.66 31.31 17.44
N ASP A 127 -20.76 32.07 17.45
CA ASP A 127 -20.84 33.38 16.81
C ASP A 127 -20.18 34.43 17.73
N ASP A 128 -18.85 34.36 17.85
CA ASP A 128 -18.03 35.22 18.71
C ASP A 128 -16.72 35.58 18.00
N PRO A 129 -16.34 36.88 17.92
CA PRO A 129 -15.06 37.30 17.35
C PRO A 129 -13.85 36.78 18.12
N ASP A 130 -13.98 36.47 19.42
CA ASP A 130 -12.95 35.80 20.22
C ASP A 130 -13.51 34.48 20.76
N PRO A 131 -13.25 33.35 20.07
CA PRO A 131 -13.72 32.04 20.48
C PRO A 131 -13.29 31.56 21.86
N GLN A 132 -12.45 32.27 22.62
CA GLN A 132 -11.98 31.84 23.95
C GLN A 132 -11.31 30.46 23.92
N HIS A 133 -10.38 30.26 22.97
CA HIS A 133 -9.65 29.00 22.84
C HIS A 133 -8.94 28.60 24.14
N ASP A 134 -9.02 27.32 24.50
CA ASP A 134 -8.32 26.75 25.65
C ASP A 134 -7.64 25.42 25.29
N CYS A 135 -6.35 25.50 24.97
CA CYS A 135 -5.54 24.34 24.63
C CYS A 135 -5.26 23.42 25.85
N ALA A 136 -5.65 23.78 27.08
CA ALA A 136 -5.52 22.87 28.22
C ALA A 136 -6.56 21.73 28.20
N LEU A 137 -7.64 21.88 27.42
CA LEU A 137 -8.80 20.99 27.41
C LEU A 137 -8.50 19.60 26.85
N THR A 138 -7.63 19.48 25.85
CA THR A 138 -7.34 18.21 25.17
C THR A 138 -5.89 17.75 25.36
N PRO A 139 -5.59 16.45 25.21
CA PRO A 139 -4.20 15.97 25.18
C PRO A 139 -3.35 16.67 24.11
N LEU A 140 -3.88 16.81 22.89
CA LEU A 140 -3.18 17.46 21.78
C LEU A 140 -2.89 18.93 22.07
N GLY A 141 -3.88 19.71 22.55
CA GLY A 141 -3.69 21.11 22.88
C GLY A 141 -2.63 21.32 23.98
N ARG A 142 -2.57 20.42 24.98
CA ARG A 142 -1.54 20.48 26.03
C ARG A 142 -0.13 20.26 25.49
N SER A 143 0.02 19.56 24.37
CA SER A 143 1.32 19.33 23.72
C SER A 143 1.92 20.61 23.13
N PHE A 144 1.11 21.66 22.88
CA PHE A 144 1.58 22.94 22.32
C PHE A 144 2.41 23.76 23.32
N GLY A 145 2.42 23.37 24.60
CA GLY A 145 3.19 24.01 25.65
C GLY A 145 2.50 25.25 26.26
N PRO A 146 3.14 25.92 27.24
CA PRO A 146 2.54 27.05 27.96
C PRO A 146 2.35 28.31 27.09
N GLU A 147 3.21 28.52 26.09
CA GLU A 147 3.18 29.66 25.17
C GLU A 147 2.42 29.35 23.87
N TRP A 148 1.39 28.49 23.95
CA TRP A 148 0.69 27.99 22.77
C TRP A 148 0.06 29.11 21.92
N ARG A 149 -0.29 30.26 22.50
CA ARG A 149 -0.95 31.39 21.81
C ARG A 149 -0.14 31.99 20.67
N THR A 150 1.19 31.86 20.72
CA THR A 150 2.09 32.37 19.68
C THR A 150 2.74 31.22 18.90
N SER A 151 2.19 30.01 18.99
CA SER A 151 2.77 28.82 18.37
C SER A 151 2.20 28.57 16.97
N PRO A 152 3.01 28.02 16.03
CA PRO A 152 2.51 27.56 14.74
C PRO A 152 1.38 26.54 14.86
N ALA A 153 1.41 25.71 15.92
CA ALA A 153 0.39 24.70 16.16
C ALA A 153 -0.98 25.32 16.40
N PHE A 154 -1.05 26.38 17.20
CA PHE A 154 -2.30 27.11 17.46
C PHE A 154 -2.75 27.95 16.26
N ALA A 155 -1.81 28.50 15.49
CA ALA A 155 -2.12 29.27 14.29
C ALA A 155 -2.97 28.45 13.29
N LEU A 156 -2.63 27.18 13.07
CA LEU A 156 -3.45 26.30 12.23
C LEU A 156 -4.78 25.90 12.90
N VAL A 157 -4.86 25.81 14.24
CA VAL A 157 -6.15 25.61 14.94
C VAL A 157 -7.11 26.77 14.61
N ARG A 158 -6.63 28.01 14.68
CA ARG A 158 -7.42 29.20 14.31
C ARG A 158 -7.82 29.15 12.84
N LEU A 159 -6.90 28.82 11.95
CA LEU A 159 -7.18 28.75 10.52
C LEU A 159 -8.24 27.69 10.17
N LEU A 160 -8.15 26.49 10.76
CA LEU A 160 -9.13 25.41 10.55
C LEU A 160 -10.50 25.71 11.18
N GLY A 161 -10.52 26.48 12.27
CA GLY A 161 -11.72 26.94 12.97
C GLY A 161 -12.26 28.28 12.47
N MET A 162 -11.70 28.84 11.41
CA MET A 162 -12.05 30.19 10.94
C MET A 162 -13.45 30.20 10.32
N THR A 163 -14.28 31.11 10.82
CA THR A 163 -15.66 31.38 10.40
C THR A 163 -15.80 32.89 10.19
N PRO A 164 -16.82 33.37 9.48
CA PRO A 164 -17.06 34.81 9.38
C PRO A 164 -17.18 35.53 10.73
N ALA A 165 -17.69 34.86 11.77
CA ALA A 165 -17.83 35.43 13.11
C ALA A 165 -16.49 35.75 13.78
N ASN A 166 -15.47 34.91 13.53
CA ASN A 166 -14.18 34.95 14.22
C ASN A 166 -12.99 35.22 13.28
N ALA A 167 -13.27 35.51 12.01
CA ALA A 167 -12.25 35.83 11.02
C ALA A 167 -11.59 37.17 11.37
N ASP A 168 -10.27 37.12 11.47
CA ASP A 168 -9.43 38.30 11.64
C ASP A 168 -8.75 38.61 10.32
N VAL A 169 -8.99 39.82 9.81
CA VAL A 169 -8.46 40.29 8.53
C VAL A 169 -7.51 41.48 8.71
N THR A 170 -7.11 41.78 9.95
CA THR A 170 -6.09 42.79 10.26
C THR A 170 -4.80 42.48 9.51
N GLY A 171 -4.17 43.47 8.87
CA GLY A 171 -2.96 43.28 8.08
C GLY A 171 -3.18 42.72 6.67
N THR A 172 -4.42 42.44 6.26
CA THR A 172 -4.77 42.01 4.90
C THR A 172 -5.36 43.17 4.08
N SER A 173 -5.52 42.96 2.77
CA SER A 173 -6.23 43.89 1.89
C SER A 173 -7.71 44.13 2.26
N LEU A 174 -8.32 43.28 3.11
CA LEU A 174 -9.69 43.43 3.61
C LEU A 174 -9.80 44.34 4.84
N GLU A 175 -8.71 44.67 5.52
CA GLU A 175 -8.72 45.46 6.75
C GLU A 175 -9.44 46.80 6.57
N GLY A 176 -9.18 47.50 5.47
CA GLY A 176 -9.85 48.78 5.20
C GLY A 176 -11.36 48.66 4.99
N LEU A 177 -11.85 47.51 4.50
CA LEU A 177 -13.29 47.23 4.42
C LEU A 177 -13.88 46.95 5.81
N GLN A 178 -13.17 46.20 6.67
CA GLN A 178 -13.56 45.98 8.06
C GLN A 178 -13.65 47.30 8.85
N GLN A 179 -12.65 48.16 8.71
CA GLN A 179 -12.58 49.47 9.39
C GLN A 179 -13.79 50.36 9.09
N ILE A 180 -14.36 50.31 7.87
CA ILE A 180 -15.60 51.05 7.54
C ILE A 180 -16.74 50.69 8.50
N PHE A 181 -16.88 49.41 8.86
CA PHE A 181 -17.93 48.94 9.77
C PHE A 181 -17.61 49.28 11.23
N GLU A 182 -16.36 49.11 11.65
CA GLU A 182 -15.93 49.34 13.03
C GLU A 182 -15.94 50.82 13.42
N GLU A 183 -15.53 51.72 12.53
CA GLU A 183 -15.51 53.17 12.77
C GLU A 183 -16.91 53.80 12.74
N ASN A 184 -17.91 53.09 12.21
CA ASN A 184 -19.27 53.60 12.02
C ASN A 184 -20.32 52.75 12.77
N PRO A 185 -20.14 52.50 14.09
CA PRO A 185 -21.01 51.59 14.83
C PRO A 185 -22.45 52.11 14.82
N GLY A 186 -23.40 51.22 14.51
CA GLY A 186 -24.84 51.53 14.45
C GLY A 186 -25.31 52.24 13.17
N THR A 187 -24.41 52.55 12.23
CA THR A 187 -24.76 53.11 10.91
C THR A 187 -25.36 52.03 10.00
N PHE A 188 -24.82 50.82 10.07
CA PHE A 188 -25.27 49.67 9.30
C PHE A 188 -26.08 48.73 10.21
N ALA A 189 -27.07 48.04 9.63
CA ALA A 189 -27.85 47.02 10.33
C ALA A 189 -27.12 45.67 10.46
N PHE A 190 -25.90 45.61 9.92
CA PHE A 190 -25.04 44.44 9.76
C PHE A 190 -23.59 44.87 9.97
N ASP A 191 -22.70 43.92 10.25
CA ASP A 191 -21.27 44.14 10.45
C ASP A 191 -20.42 43.48 9.34
N PHE A 192 -19.10 43.52 9.48
CA PHE A 192 -18.18 42.89 8.53
C PHE A 192 -18.35 41.36 8.47
N ALA A 193 -18.60 40.71 9.61
CA ALA A 193 -18.85 39.27 9.68
C ALA A 193 -20.10 38.87 8.88
N ASP A 194 -21.16 39.70 8.89
CA ASP A 194 -22.35 39.49 8.07
C ASP A 194 -22.02 39.60 6.55
N VAL A 195 -21.16 40.56 6.16
CA VAL A 195 -20.69 40.71 4.76
C VAL A 195 -19.89 39.49 4.31
N LEU A 196 -18.99 39.00 5.16
CA LEU A 196 -18.19 37.81 4.89
C LEU A 196 -19.08 36.56 4.84
N ALA A 197 -20.04 36.41 5.76
CA ALA A 197 -21.00 35.31 5.78
C ALA A 197 -21.84 35.25 4.50
N ASP A 198 -22.34 36.38 4.03
CA ASP A 198 -23.05 36.47 2.74
C ASP A 198 -22.14 36.00 1.58
N SER A 199 -20.89 36.48 1.56
CA SER A 199 -19.91 36.16 0.53
C SER A 199 -19.58 34.66 0.48
N ILE A 200 -19.54 34.01 1.65
CA ILE A 200 -19.19 32.59 1.76
C ILE A 200 -20.37 31.62 1.74
N THR A 201 -21.63 32.08 1.81
CA THR A 201 -22.77 31.14 1.98
C THR A 201 -23.82 31.15 0.87
N LEU A 202 -23.84 32.15 -0.01
CA LEU A 202 -24.98 32.31 -0.92
C LEU A 202 -24.80 31.53 -2.23
N ASP A 203 -25.36 30.32 -2.25
CA ASP A 203 -25.70 29.57 -3.47
C ASP A 203 -27.10 29.97 -3.93
N LEU A 204 -27.31 31.23 -4.36
CA LEU A 204 -28.65 31.70 -4.69
C LEU A 204 -28.69 32.60 -5.93
N ALA A 205 -29.13 31.99 -7.02
CA ALA A 205 -29.69 32.63 -8.21
C ALA A 205 -31.04 33.33 -7.96
N THR A 206 -31.31 33.88 -6.77
CA THR A 206 -32.61 34.47 -6.44
C THR A 206 -32.46 35.91 -5.97
N GLU A 207 -32.99 36.81 -6.79
CA GLU A 207 -33.51 38.09 -6.29
C GLU A 207 -34.59 37.82 -5.21
N PRO A 208 -34.74 38.72 -4.21
CA PRO A 208 -34.17 40.07 -4.14
C PRO A 208 -32.70 40.08 -3.70
N PRO A 209 -31.98 41.21 -3.93
CA PRO A 209 -30.59 41.38 -3.51
C PRO A 209 -30.42 40.99 -2.04
N PRO A 210 -29.34 40.28 -1.69
CA PRO A 210 -29.09 39.88 -0.32
C PRO A 210 -29.09 41.11 0.57
N MET A 211 -30.01 41.14 1.53
CA MET A 211 -29.83 41.92 2.75
C MET A 211 -29.01 41.01 3.66
N ALA A 212 -27.87 41.49 4.14
CA ALA A 212 -27.00 40.72 5.01
C ALA A 212 -27.83 40.04 6.12
N THR A 213 -27.90 38.72 6.06
CA THR A 213 -28.60 37.93 7.08
C THR A 213 -27.56 37.38 8.02
N ARG A 214 -27.82 37.40 9.33
CA ARG A 214 -26.93 36.77 10.33
C ARG A 214 -26.80 35.24 10.18
N GLY A 215 -27.35 34.66 9.11
CA GLY A 215 -27.24 33.25 8.82
C GLY A 215 -25.80 32.89 8.44
N ASN A 216 -25.29 31.81 9.03
CA ASN A 216 -24.02 31.17 8.65
C ASN A 216 -22.73 31.92 8.99
N ARG A 217 -22.78 32.87 9.95
CA ARG A 217 -21.57 33.47 10.54
C ARG A 217 -20.62 32.44 11.16
N THR A 218 -21.13 31.28 11.54
CA THR A 218 -20.36 30.17 12.15
C THR A 218 -19.99 29.06 11.16
N ALA A 219 -20.31 29.22 9.88
CA ALA A 219 -19.88 28.25 8.87
C ALA A 219 -18.37 28.40 8.63
N PRO A 220 -17.60 27.29 8.57
CA PRO A 220 -16.19 27.34 8.23
C PRO A 220 -15.97 28.04 6.88
N VAL A 221 -15.00 28.96 6.82
CA VAL A 221 -14.62 29.66 5.59
C VAL A 221 -14.13 28.67 4.52
N VAL A 222 -13.47 27.59 4.92
CA VAL A 222 -13.17 26.46 4.05
C VAL A 222 -13.79 25.20 4.66
N PRO A 223 -14.81 24.60 4.04
CA PRO A 223 -15.39 23.35 4.50
C PRO A 223 -14.36 22.22 4.55
N LEU A 224 -14.49 21.36 5.56
CA LEU A 224 -13.52 20.30 5.83
C LEU A 224 -13.40 19.29 4.68
N ASP A 225 -14.51 18.95 4.01
CA ASP A 225 -14.52 18.07 2.84
C ASP A 225 -13.68 18.62 1.69
N LYS A 226 -13.70 19.94 1.48
CA LYS A 226 -12.89 20.60 0.44
C LYS A 226 -11.43 20.64 0.80
N LEU A 227 -11.10 20.80 2.08
CA LEU A 227 -9.73 20.70 2.56
C LEU A 227 -9.18 19.28 2.44
N ILE A 228 -9.98 18.25 2.76
CA ILE A 228 -9.59 16.84 2.57
C ILE A 228 -9.27 16.59 1.10
N LEU A 229 -10.14 17.01 0.17
CA LEU A 229 -9.89 16.86 -1.27
C LEU A 229 -8.61 17.60 -1.71
N ALA A 230 -8.35 18.80 -1.17
CA ALA A 230 -7.13 19.53 -1.46
C ALA A 230 -5.88 18.78 -0.93
N LEU A 231 -5.93 18.24 0.29
CA LEU A 231 -4.83 17.45 0.85
C LEU A 231 -4.59 16.16 0.05
N GLN A 232 -5.65 15.46 -0.35
CA GLN A 232 -5.55 14.29 -1.22
C GLN A 232 -4.84 14.64 -2.54
N GLN A 233 -5.31 15.66 -3.25
CA GLN A 233 -4.77 16.03 -4.56
C GLN A 233 -3.40 16.70 -4.52
N GLN A 234 -3.08 17.43 -3.46
CA GLN A 234 -1.90 18.31 -3.43
C GLN A 234 -0.78 17.78 -2.53
N LEU A 235 -1.11 17.07 -1.45
CA LEU A 235 -0.15 16.49 -0.52
C LEU A 235 0.01 14.97 -0.73
N LEU A 236 -1.08 14.21 -0.83
CA LEU A 236 -0.99 12.75 -0.95
C LEU A 236 -0.61 12.32 -2.37
N ALA A 237 -1.33 12.80 -3.38
CA ALA A 237 -1.11 12.44 -4.79
C ALA A 237 0.28 12.83 -5.33
N THR A 238 0.92 13.83 -4.72
CA THR A 238 2.25 14.30 -5.13
C THR A 238 3.38 13.59 -4.39
N HIS A 239 3.06 12.74 -3.42
CA HIS A 239 4.05 11.97 -2.67
C HIS A 239 4.53 10.75 -3.48
N PRO A 240 5.86 10.54 -3.68
CA PRO A 240 6.39 9.46 -4.53
C PRO A 240 5.98 8.03 -4.12
N ALA A 241 5.69 7.81 -2.82
CA ALA A 241 5.25 6.52 -2.30
C ALA A 241 3.74 6.25 -2.44
N ILE A 242 2.95 7.21 -2.95
CA ILE A 242 1.52 7.06 -3.20
C ILE A 242 1.32 6.96 -4.70
N SER A 243 0.88 5.78 -5.17
CA SER A 243 0.67 5.53 -6.59
C SER A 243 -0.67 6.03 -7.12
N ASP A 244 -1.61 6.35 -6.23
CA ASP A 244 -2.92 6.87 -6.59
C ASP A 244 -2.82 8.35 -6.98
N PRO A 245 -3.12 8.72 -8.24
CA PRO A 245 -2.94 10.08 -8.75
C PRO A 245 -3.90 11.10 -8.13
N ASP A 246 -4.95 10.64 -7.45
CA ASP A 246 -5.90 11.49 -6.74
C ASP A 246 -5.59 11.56 -5.23
N GLY A 247 -4.68 10.73 -4.72
CA GLY A 247 -4.31 10.63 -3.30
C GLY A 247 -5.42 10.09 -2.40
N VAL A 248 -6.47 9.51 -2.98
CA VAL A 248 -7.63 8.95 -2.28
C VAL A 248 -7.28 7.58 -1.71
N LYS A 249 -6.41 6.82 -2.37
CA LYS A 249 -6.03 5.47 -1.95
C LYS A 249 -4.60 5.39 -1.45
N LEU A 250 -4.42 4.77 -0.29
CA LEU A 250 -3.14 4.41 0.29
C LEU A 250 -2.97 2.89 0.33
N SER A 251 -2.03 2.37 -0.45
CA SER A 251 -1.72 0.95 -0.47
C SER A 251 -0.96 0.51 0.77
N ILE A 252 -1.53 -0.44 1.51
CA ILE A 252 -0.95 -1.05 2.71
C ILE A 252 -0.44 -2.45 2.34
N SER A 253 0.85 -2.68 2.54
CA SER A 253 1.45 -3.99 2.34
C SER A 253 1.22 -4.90 3.55
N LEU A 254 1.39 -6.21 3.37
CA LEU A 254 1.40 -7.17 4.46
C LEU A 254 2.51 -6.81 5.46
N TYR A 255 3.67 -6.36 4.98
CA TYR A 255 4.76 -5.91 5.85
C TYR A 255 4.35 -4.73 6.74
N ASP A 256 3.68 -3.73 6.18
CA ASP A 256 3.20 -2.56 6.92
C ASP A 256 2.26 -3.00 8.06
N ALA A 257 1.25 -3.83 7.74
CA ALA A 257 0.27 -4.28 8.72
C ALA A 257 0.85 -5.19 9.81
N LEU A 258 1.79 -6.06 9.45
CA LEU A 258 2.48 -6.95 10.41
C LEU A 258 3.37 -6.19 11.39
N HIS A 259 3.77 -4.97 11.05
CA HIS A 259 4.52 -4.05 11.91
C HIS A 259 3.65 -2.89 12.41
N ASP A 260 2.34 -3.12 12.58
CA ASP A 260 1.40 -2.16 13.16
C ASP A 260 1.41 -0.81 12.44
N LEU A 261 1.64 -0.79 11.13
CA LEU A 261 1.76 0.39 10.28
C LEU A 261 2.93 1.33 10.62
N GLN A 262 3.82 0.94 11.54
CA GLN A 262 5.03 1.70 11.86
C GLN A 262 5.88 2.06 10.63
N PRO A 263 6.09 1.16 9.63
CA PRO A 263 6.88 1.48 8.45
C PRO A 263 6.33 2.65 7.61
N LEU A 264 5.06 3.04 7.80
CA LEU A 264 4.49 4.18 7.11
C LEU A 264 5.21 5.48 7.45
N SER A 265 5.80 5.62 8.64
CA SER A 265 6.54 6.84 9.03
C SER A 265 7.77 7.07 8.16
N GLU A 266 8.43 5.99 7.73
CA GLU A 266 9.53 6.05 6.77
C GLU A 266 9.02 6.18 5.33
N LYS A 267 8.04 5.34 4.95
CA LYS A 267 7.46 5.28 3.60
C LYS A 267 6.82 6.60 3.16
N LEU A 268 6.08 7.25 4.07
CA LEU A 268 5.36 8.51 3.84
C LEU A 268 6.10 9.72 4.43
N GLY A 269 7.35 9.53 4.87
CA GLY A 269 8.22 10.60 5.32
C GLY A 269 8.72 11.48 4.18
N ARG A 270 9.55 12.48 4.50
CA ARG A 270 10.18 13.35 3.49
C ARG A 270 10.84 12.54 2.36
N SER A 271 10.53 12.90 1.11
CA SER A 271 11.07 12.27 -0.09
C SER A 271 11.38 13.33 -1.14
N ASP A 272 12.64 13.43 -1.55
CA ASP A 272 13.12 14.46 -2.48
C ASP A 272 12.70 15.88 -2.05
N ASP A 273 11.98 16.60 -2.92
CA ASP A 273 11.44 17.93 -2.66
C ASP A 273 10.08 17.89 -1.92
N HIS A 274 9.45 16.73 -1.81
CA HIS A 274 8.20 16.56 -1.09
C HIS A 274 8.45 16.55 0.44
N PRO A 275 7.71 17.34 1.24
CA PRO A 275 7.96 17.48 2.68
C PRO A 275 7.68 16.18 3.47
N GLY A 276 6.90 15.27 2.89
CA GLY A 276 6.37 14.08 3.54
C GLY A 276 4.94 14.31 3.99
N VAL A 277 4.18 13.23 4.12
CA VAL A 277 2.84 13.24 4.73
C VAL A 277 2.97 13.02 6.24
N LEU A 278 3.84 12.09 6.62
CA LEU A 278 4.14 11.76 8.00
C LEU A 278 5.51 12.32 8.41
N VAL A 279 5.64 12.71 9.67
CA VAL A 279 6.94 12.98 10.27
C VAL A 279 7.54 11.64 10.69
N ARG A 280 8.78 11.37 10.26
CA ARG A 280 9.51 10.14 10.61
C ARG A 280 9.57 9.95 12.12
N ASP A 281 9.46 8.71 12.58
CA ASP A 281 9.54 8.38 14.00
C ASP A 281 10.90 8.75 14.62
N ASP A 282 10.90 9.03 15.92
CA ASP A 282 12.09 9.31 16.72
C ASP A 282 11.96 8.77 18.15
N GLU A 283 12.87 9.14 19.06
CA GLU A 283 12.87 8.66 20.45
C GLU A 283 11.63 9.09 21.26
N THR A 284 10.87 10.07 20.79
CA THR A 284 9.73 10.67 21.48
C THR A 284 8.38 10.24 20.94
N PHE A 285 8.34 9.67 19.73
CA PHE A 285 7.10 9.25 19.09
C PHE A 285 7.32 8.09 18.12
N THR A 286 6.40 7.14 18.10
CA THR A 286 6.39 6.01 17.17
C THR A 286 5.02 5.89 16.54
N THR A 287 4.99 5.90 15.21
CA THR A 287 3.77 5.62 14.44
C THR A 287 3.34 4.19 14.71
N LYS A 288 2.09 4.00 15.12
CA LYS A 288 1.58 2.69 15.49
C LYS A 288 0.07 2.63 15.37
N SER A 289 -0.43 1.49 14.91
CA SER A 289 -1.86 1.20 14.83
C SER A 289 -2.28 0.07 15.77
N ASP A 290 -3.57 0.02 16.06
CA ASP A 290 -4.22 -1.08 16.77
C ASP A 290 -5.00 -2.02 15.83
N VAL A 291 -4.84 -1.88 14.51
CA VAL A 291 -5.59 -2.60 13.47
C VAL A 291 -5.56 -4.11 13.69
N LEU A 292 -4.36 -4.67 13.84
CA LEU A 292 -4.16 -6.09 14.12
C LEU A 292 -3.89 -6.28 15.61
N LEU A 293 -4.83 -6.90 16.30
CA LEU A 293 -4.76 -7.15 17.74
C LEU A 293 -3.72 -8.26 18.07
N PRO A 294 -3.33 -8.40 19.35
CA PRO A 294 -2.38 -9.44 19.76
C PRO A 294 -2.83 -10.88 19.43
N ASP A 295 -4.13 -11.11 19.33
CA ASP A 295 -4.75 -12.40 18.98
C ASP A 295 -5.05 -12.54 17.48
N PHE A 296 -4.48 -11.67 16.62
CA PHE A 296 -4.63 -11.76 15.18
C PHE A 296 -4.26 -13.14 14.63
N GLU A 297 -5.18 -13.73 13.89
CA GLU A 297 -4.98 -14.98 13.14
C GLU A 297 -5.68 -14.91 11.78
N MET A 298 -4.93 -15.27 10.75
CA MET A 298 -5.43 -15.55 9.41
C MET A 298 -5.29 -17.05 9.13
N LYS A 299 -6.42 -17.71 8.90
CA LYS A 299 -6.48 -19.11 8.48
C LYS A 299 -6.81 -19.16 6.99
N VAL A 300 -5.93 -19.81 6.23
CA VAL A 300 -6.02 -19.93 4.77
C VAL A 300 -6.02 -21.40 4.39
N ILE A 301 -6.96 -21.81 3.54
CA ILE A 301 -7.01 -23.14 2.94
C ILE A 301 -6.61 -23.01 1.46
N ALA A 302 -5.58 -23.74 1.07
CA ALA A 302 -5.09 -23.80 -0.30
C ALA A 302 -5.16 -25.24 -0.84
N GLU A 303 -5.38 -25.39 -2.13
CA GLU A 303 -5.20 -26.67 -2.82
C GLU A 303 -3.78 -26.75 -3.33
N SER A 304 -3.10 -27.87 -3.09
CA SER A 304 -1.74 -28.05 -3.62
C SER A 304 -1.80 -28.19 -5.14
N GLY A 305 -1.04 -27.34 -5.83
CA GLY A 305 -0.71 -27.50 -7.24
C GLY A 305 0.55 -28.32 -7.45
N LEU A 306 1.07 -28.96 -6.39
CA LEU A 306 2.23 -29.83 -6.45
C LEU A 306 1.80 -31.29 -6.27
N ARG A 307 2.40 -32.17 -7.08
CA ARG A 307 2.21 -33.60 -7.00
C ARG A 307 3.54 -34.30 -6.83
N ARG A 308 3.63 -35.19 -5.84
CA ARG A 308 4.83 -35.99 -5.59
C ARG A 308 4.89 -37.14 -6.58
N VAL A 309 6.07 -37.40 -7.12
CA VAL A 309 6.39 -38.58 -7.93
C VAL A 309 7.66 -39.24 -7.42
N SER A 310 7.72 -40.57 -7.51
CA SER A 310 8.92 -41.34 -7.20
C SER A 310 9.56 -41.86 -8.48
N GLY A 311 10.89 -41.81 -8.54
CA GLY A 311 11.63 -42.18 -9.73
C GLY A 311 13.09 -42.48 -9.45
N VAL A 312 13.91 -42.38 -10.50
CA VAL A 312 15.32 -42.73 -10.47
C VAL A 312 16.14 -41.61 -11.11
N ASP A 313 17.14 -41.14 -10.36
CA ASP A 313 18.35 -40.50 -10.88
C ASP A 313 19.32 -41.65 -11.24
N LEU A 314 19.64 -41.81 -12.52
CA LEU A 314 20.47 -42.88 -13.06
C LEU A 314 21.89 -42.86 -12.46
N SER A 315 22.37 -41.69 -12.04
CA SER A 315 23.69 -41.50 -11.47
C SER A 315 23.74 -41.73 -9.95
N LYS A 316 22.61 -41.55 -9.23
CA LYS A 316 22.55 -41.58 -7.75
C LYS A 316 21.58 -42.60 -7.15
N GLY A 317 20.54 -42.97 -7.87
CA GLY A 317 19.54 -43.96 -7.48
C GLY A 317 18.12 -43.40 -7.29
N ALA A 318 17.31 -44.10 -6.50
CA ALA A 318 15.92 -43.73 -6.26
C ALA A 318 15.78 -42.42 -5.48
N GLY A 319 14.74 -41.66 -5.79
CA GLY A 319 14.38 -40.42 -5.11
C GLY A 319 12.95 -39.97 -5.38
N ASP A 320 12.61 -38.82 -4.85
CA ASP A 320 11.31 -38.18 -4.97
C ASP A 320 11.41 -36.77 -5.54
N MET A 321 10.41 -36.37 -6.32
CA MET A 321 10.31 -35.05 -6.91
C MET A 321 8.87 -34.53 -6.80
N PHE A 322 8.70 -33.24 -6.59
CA PHE A 322 7.42 -32.56 -6.75
C PHE A 322 7.32 -31.96 -8.15
N LEU A 323 6.23 -32.29 -8.85
CA LEU A 323 5.84 -31.73 -10.13
C LEU A 323 4.82 -30.62 -9.92
N ARG A 324 4.93 -29.53 -10.68
CA ARG A 324 3.90 -28.48 -10.68
C ARG A 324 2.82 -28.81 -11.69
N GLU A 325 1.58 -28.80 -11.23
CA GLU A 325 0.38 -28.94 -12.03
C GLU A 325 -0.35 -27.60 -12.14
N GLY A 326 -0.63 -27.19 -13.38
CA GLY A 326 -1.26 -25.90 -13.66
C GLY A 326 -0.32 -24.71 -13.42
N GLU A 327 -0.89 -23.56 -13.10
CA GLU A 327 -0.19 -22.26 -13.20
C GLU A 327 0.51 -21.81 -11.90
N ALA A 328 0.29 -22.48 -10.76
CA ALA A 328 0.84 -22.09 -9.47
C ALA A 328 1.05 -23.31 -8.54
N PRO A 329 2.05 -23.29 -7.64
CA PRO A 329 2.31 -24.38 -6.69
C PRO A 329 1.23 -24.51 -5.60
N LEU A 330 0.47 -23.44 -5.35
CA LEU A 330 -0.72 -23.43 -4.48
C LEU A 330 -1.84 -22.70 -5.19
N ARG A 331 -3.07 -23.16 -5.01
CA ARG A 331 -4.28 -22.51 -5.52
C ARG A 331 -5.09 -22.01 -4.34
N PHE A 332 -5.17 -20.68 -4.24
CA PHE A 332 -5.95 -20.00 -3.21
C PHE A 332 -7.29 -19.53 -3.76
N ASP A 333 -8.30 -19.57 -2.90
CA ASP A 333 -9.58 -18.92 -3.11
C ASP A 333 -9.87 -18.09 -1.85
N PHE A 334 -9.48 -16.82 -1.89
CA PHE A 334 -9.62 -15.87 -0.79
C PHE A 334 -11.04 -15.27 -0.74
N GLU A 335 -11.82 -15.41 -1.81
CA GLU A 335 -13.21 -14.95 -1.85
C GLU A 335 -14.14 -15.89 -1.07
N ASP A 336 -13.82 -17.18 -1.01
CA ASP A 336 -14.52 -18.14 -0.16
C ASP A 336 -14.26 -17.87 1.35
N ALA A 337 -15.33 -17.55 2.07
CA ALA A 337 -15.30 -17.29 3.51
C ALA A 337 -14.93 -18.51 4.37
N ALA A 338 -15.10 -19.72 3.86
CA ALA A 338 -14.65 -20.93 4.54
C ALA A 338 -13.14 -21.15 4.35
N LYS A 339 -12.58 -20.72 3.21
CA LYS A 339 -11.17 -20.89 2.86
C LYS A 339 -10.26 -19.76 3.35
N LEU A 340 -10.77 -18.55 3.53
CA LEU A 340 -10.08 -17.47 4.21
C LEU A 340 -10.89 -17.00 5.42
N GLN A 341 -10.32 -17.15 6.61
CA GLN A 341 -10.87 -16.65 7.87
C GLN A 341 -9.85 -15.71 8.52
N VAL A 342 -10.31 -14.54 8.95
CA VAL A 342 -9.48 -13.52 9.60
C VAL A 342 -10.15 -13.16 10.92
N SER A 343 -9.35 -13.11 11.99
CA SER A 343 -9.79 -12.76 13.34
C SER A 343 -8.74 -11.89 14.04
N GLY A 344 -9.11 -11.26 15.16
CA GLY A 344 -8.23 -10.34 15.88
C GLY A 344 -7.96 -9.02 15.13
N VAL A 345 -8.98 -8.47 14.45
CA VAL A 345 -8.96 -7.13 13.86
C VAL A 345 -9.79 -6.20 14.75
N ALA A 346 -9.27 -5.02 15.09
CA ALA A 346 -9.99 -4.05 15.90
C ALA A 346 -11.27 -3.57 15.20
N GLN A 347 -12.36 -3.40 15.97
CA GLN A 347 -13.67 -3.03 15.42
C GLN A 347 -13.72 -1.62 14.84
N THR A 348 -12.98 -0.70 15.47
CA THR A 348 -12.83 0.69 15.05
C THR A 348 -11.35 1.06 15.17
N PRO A 349 -10.51 0.58 14.25
CA PRO A 349 -9.07 0.73 14.36
C PRO A 349 -8.64 2.19 14.21
N THR A 350 -7.54 2.48 14.88
CA THR A 350 -6.88 3.77 14.98
C THR A 350 -5.40 3.65 14.67
N ILE A 351 -4.79 4.81 14.44
CA ILE A 351 -3.35 4.97 14.26
C ILE A 351 -2.88 6.21 15.02
N ASP A 352 -1.82 6.04 15.79
CA ASP A 352 -1.00 7.13 16.31
C ASP A 352 -0.05 7.55 15.19
N MET A 353 -0.05 8.82 14.84
CA MET A 353 0.77 9.35 13.74
C MET A 353 1.22 10.79 14.00
N ARG A 354 2.36 11.17 13.39
CA ARG A 354 2.77 12.58 13.33
C ARG A 354 2.60 13.14 11.94
N ILE A 355 1.94 14.28 11.84
CA ILE A 355 1.83 15.04 10.59
C ILE A 355 2.44 16.42 10.73
N SER A 356 2.90 16.96 9.60
CA SER A 356 3.36 18.34 9.49
C SER A 356 2.91 18.92 8.16
N LEU A 357 2.58 20.20 8.16
CA LEU A 357 2.43 20.99 6.95
C LEU A 357 3.62 21.95 6.85
N SER A 358 4.04 22.24 5.61
CA SER A 358 5.16 23.14 5.35
C SER A 358 4.67 24.38 4.62
N GLU A 359 4.96 25.53 5.20
CA GLU A 359 4.77 26.86 4.62
C GLU A 359 5.90 27.20 3.62
N LEU A 360 5.61 28.08 2.66
CA LEU A 360 6.63 28.71 1.84
C LEU A 360 7.46 29.72 2.64
N PRO A 361 8.72 29.99 2.22
CA PRO A 361 9.55 31.01 2.87
C PRO A 361 9.18 32.46 2.50
N THR A 362 8.14 32.65 1.71
CA THR A 362 7.74 33.94 1.15
C THR A 362 6.23 33.98 0.96
N THR A 363 5.64 35.15 1.21
CA THR A 363 4.24 35.41 0.88
C THR A 363 3.94 35.17 -0.60
N VAL A 364 2.80 34.52 -0.86
CA VAL A 364 2.19 34.31 -2.17
C VAL A 364 1.30 35.51 -2.51
N PRO A 365 1.70 36.37 -3.48
CA PRO A 365 0.86 37.48 -3.91
C PRO A 365 -0.35 37.01 -4.73
N PRO A 366 -1.46 37.77 -4.69
CA PRO A 366 -2.59 37.54 -5.58
C PRO A 366 -2.29 37.97 -7.02
N CYS A 367 -3.02 37.41 -7.99
CA CYS A 367 -2.93 37.81 -9.38
C CYS A 367 -3.88 38.99 -9.67
N THR A 368 -3.35 40.21 -9.73
CA THR A 368 -4.15 41.44 -9.93
C THR A 368 -4.00 42.08 -11.33
N GLU A 369 -3.06 41.61 -12.16
CA GLU A 369 -2.81 42.15 -13.50
C GLU A 369 -3.94 41.78 -14.49
N THR A 370 -4.87 42.72 -14.72
CA THR A 370 -5.97 42.53 -15.67
C THR A 370 -5.57 42.93 -17.10
N PRO A 371 -5.99 42.18 -18.15
CA PRO A 371 -6.95 41.07 -18.12
C PRO A 371 -6.36 39.67 -17.87
N ALA A 372 -5.02 39.51 -17.85
CA ALA A 372 -4.37 38.20 -17.81
C ALA A 372 -4.80 37.37 -16.59
N CYS A 373 -4.89 37.98 -15.41
CA CYS A 373 -5.25 37.27 -14.18
C CYS A 373 -6.67 36.72 -14.16
N LYS A 374 -7.57 37.17 -15.06
CA LYS A 374 -8.92 36.56 -15.18
C LYS A 374 -8.88 35.13 -15.72
N SER A 375 -7.76 34.67 -16.28
CA SER A 375 -7.57 33.26 -16.64
C SER A 375 -6.76 32.46 -15.62
N ASN A 376 -6.37 33.03 -14.48
CA ASN A 376 -5.53 32.35 -13.49
C ASN A 376 -6.29 31.18 -12.84
N SER A 377 -5.92 29.95 -13.18
CA SER A 377 -6.51 28.73 -12.63
C SER A 377 -5.44 27.65 -12.42
N PRO A 378 -5.74 26.56 -11.70
CA PRO A 378 -4.78 25.46 -11.54
C PRO A 378 -4.28 24.90 -12.88
N ASP A 379 -5.13 24.85 -13.91
CA ASP A 379 -4.78 24.35 -15.24
C ASP A 379 -4.14 25.42 -16.15
N MET A 380 -4.30 26.70 -15.80
CA MET A 380 -3.79 27.85 -16.54
C MET A 380 -3.18 28.86 -15.57
N PRO A 381 -2.04 28.55 -14.94
CA PRO A 381 -1.39 29.45 -14.00
C PRO A 381 -0.91 30.73 -14.71
N VAL A 382 -1.14 31.87 -14.07
CA VAL A 382 -0.74 33.20 -14.54
C VAL A 382 0.13 33.86 -13.48
N GLY A 383 1.16 34.58 -13.92
CA GLY A 383 2.11 35.26 -13.05
C GLY A 383 3.17 34.32 -12.48
N ALA A 384 4.24 34.91 -11.93
CA ALA A 384 5.24 34.17 -11.17
C ALA A 384 4.93 34.29 -9.68
N ASN A 385 5.13 33.20 -8.94
CA ASN A 385 4.90 33.11 -7.49
C ASN A 385 3.44 33.32 -7.07
N THR A 386 2.48 33.25 -8.01
CA THR A 386 1.06 33.14 -7.65
C THR A 386 0.75 31.73 -7.16
N VAL A 387 -0.37 31.56 -6.47
CA VAL A 387 -0.74 30.31 -5.81
C VAL A 387 -0.57 29.06 -6.69
N TRP A 388 -0.94 29.12 -7.98
CA TRP A 388 -0.85 27.98 -8.91
C TRP A 388 0.55 27.71 -9.49
N THR A 389 1.53 28.58 -9.21
CA THR A 389 2.94 28.37 -9.60
C THR A 389 3.83 27.97 -8.42
N THR A 390 3.25 27.87 -7.22
CA THR A 390 3.94 27.37 -6.03
C THR A 390 3.92 25.84 -5.97
N PRO A 391 4.84 25.19 -5.24
CA PRO A 391 4.78 23.76 -4.98
C PRO A 391 3.41 23.32 -4.45
N PRO A 392 2.79 22.26 -5.01
CA PRO A 392 1.42 21.86 -4.67
C PRO A 392 1.24 21.50 -3.19
N PHE A 393 2.25 20.87 -2.58
CA PHE A 393 2.23 20.43 -1.18
C PHE A 393 2.47 21.56 -0.16
N ALA A 394 2.68 22.80 -0.60
CA ALA A 394 2.83 23.95 0.30
C ALA A 394 1.48 24.34 0.92
N LEU A 395 1.51 24.82 2.16
CA LEU A 395 0.31 25.23 2.90
C LEU A 395 -0.55 26.22 2.09
N GLU A 396 0.05 27.25 1.50
CA GLU A 396 -0.64 28.29 0.74
C GLU A 396 -1.32 27.72 -0.50
N HIS A 397 -0.67 26.77 -1.18
CA HIS A 397 -1.25 26.08 -2.32
C HIS A 397 -2.44 25.22 -1.89
N ILE A 398 -2.31 24.47 -0.79
CA ILE A 398 -3.39 23.63 -0.25
C ILE A 398 -4.59 24.50 0.14
N VAL A 399 -4.37 25.61 0.85
CA VAL A 399 -5.42 26.55 1.23
C VAL A 399 -6.09 27.16 -0.01
N GLY A 400 -5.30 27.66 -0.97
CA GLY A 400 -5.81 28.21 -2.21
C GLY A 400 -6.60 27.19 -3.02
N LYS A 401 -6.13 25.94 -3.09
CA LYS A 401 -6.83 24.83 -3.76
C LYS A 401 -8.15 24.50 -3.05
N ALA A 402 -8.16 24.42 -1.72
CA ALA A 402 -9.37 24.16 -0.95
C ALA A 402 -10.41 25.28 -1.13
N ALA A 403 -9.96 26.55 -1.14
CA ALA A 403 -10.80 27.69 -1.46
C ALA A 403 -11.31 27.63 -2.92
N TYR A 404 -10.46 27.32 -3.89
CA TYR A 404 -10.87 27.15 -5.29
C TYR A 404 -11.93 26.04 -5.45
N LEU A 405 -11.75 24.89 -4.80
CA LEU A 405 -12.73 23.79 -4.79
C LEU A 405 -14.05 24.19 -4.12
N THR A 406 -14.02 25.16 -3.20
CA THR A 406 -15.20 25.67 -2.49
C THR A 406 -15.94 26.75 -3.29
N TYR A 407 -15.19 27.63 -3.97
CA TYR A 407 -15.70 28.90 -4.50
C TYR A 407 -15.65 29.01 -6.03
N GLY A 408 -14.83 28.22 -6.72
CA GLY A 408 -14.56 28.34 -8.15
C GLY A 408 -15.77 28.06 -9.05
N GLU A 409 -16.69 27.21 -8.60
CA GLU A 409 -17.91 26.84 -9.35
C GLU A 409 -19.17 27.58 -8.89
N ARG A 410 -19.05 28.50 -7.95
CA ARG A 410 -20.21 29.19 -7.39
C ARG A 410 -20.89 30.12 -8.39
N ALA A 411 -22.20 30.29 -8.19
CA ALA A 411 -22.99 31.23 -8.96
C ALA A 411 -22.46 32.67 -8.77
N PRO A 412 -22.55 33.52 -9.82
CA PRO A 412 -22.23 34.93 -9.70
C PRO A 412 -23.00 35.62 -8.56
N PHE A 413 -22.30 36.45 -7.79
CA PHE A 413 -22.83 37.12 -6.60
C PHE A 413 -22.71 38.65 -6.71
N THR A 414 -23.67 39.38 -6.13
CA THR A 414 -23.61 40.84 -5.98
C THR A 414 -24.20 41.23 -4.63
N GLY A 415 -23.35 41.73 -3.74
CA GLY A 415 -23.73 42.33 -2.47
C GLY A 415 -23.63 43.85 -2.57
N CYS A 416 -24.70 44.57 -2.24
CA CYS A 416 -24.64 46.03 -2.09
C CYS A 416 -25.11 46.43 -0.70
N TYR A 417 -24.14 46.75 0.14
CA TYR A 417 -24.30 46.96 1.57
C TYR A 417 -24.63 48.42 1.91
N PHE A 418 -24.09 49.37 1.14
CA PHE A 418 -24.42 50.79 1.30
C PHE A 418 -24.79 51.42 -0.03
N ARG A 419 -25.96 52.06 -0.10
CA ARG A 419 -26.43 52.84 -1.26
C ARG A 419 -26.58 54.30 -0.91
N LEU A 420 -26.03 55.17 -1.76
CA LEU A 420 -26.25 56.62 -1.69
C LEU A 420 -26.69 57.12 -3.06
N SER A 421 -27.83 57.81 -3.11
CA SER A 421 -28.43 58.31 -4.35
C SER A 421 -28.62 57.24 -5.43
N GLY A 422 -29.02 56.03 -5.02
CA GLY A 422 -29.28 54.90 -5.92
C GLY A 422 -28.02 54.12 -6.38
N MET A 423 -26.83 54.64 -6.15
CA MET A 423 -25.56 53.98 -6.51
C MET A 423 -25.03 53.12 -5.36
N CYS A 424 -24.44 51.97 -5.69
CA CYS A 424 -23.72 51.17 -4.70
C CYS A 424 -22.42 51.87 -4.32
N LYS A 425 -22.25 52.14 -3.03
CA LYS A 425 -21.08 52.82 -2.47
C LYS A 425 -20.15 51.85 -1.76
N VAL A 426 -20.73 50.92 -1.00
CA VAL A 426 -20.03 49.79 -0.39
C VAL A 426 -20.70 48.51 -0.83
N GLY A 427 -19.93 47.61 -1.44
CA GLY A 427 -20.46 46.39 -2.01
C GLY A 427 -19.35 45.56 -2.65
N LEU A 428 -19.71 44.38 -3.11
CA LEU A 428 -18.81 43.51 -3.85
C LEU A 428 -19.57 42.72 -4.91
N THR A 429 -18.88 42.40 -6.00
CA THR A 429 -19.39 41.53 -7.06
C THR A 429 -18.42 40.39 -7.29
N ILE A 430 -18.94 39.18 -7.45
CA ILE A 430 -18.16 37.97 -7.74
C ILE A 430 -18.69 37.36 -9.03
N GLY A 431 -17.85 37.27 -10.08
CA GLY A 431 -18.20 36.66 -11.37
C GLY A 431 -19.33 37.33 -12.16
N GLN A 432 -19.46 38.66 -12.03
CA GLN A 432 -20.51 39.46 -12.66
C GLN A 432 -19.97 40.30 -13.82
N GLY A 433 -20.87 40.86 -14.66
CA GLY A 433 -20.48 41.83 -15.69
C GLY A 433 -19.58 41.27 -16.81
N GLY A 434 -19.60 39.95 -17.01
CA GLY A 434 -18.72 39.25 -17.97
C GLY A 434 -17.44 38.70 -17.35
N ASP A 435 -17.24 38.89 -16.05
CA ASP A 435 -16.11 38.33 -15.32
C ASP A 435 -16.30 36.83 -15.02
N PRO A 436 -15.20 36.05 -14.96
CA PRO A 436 -15.26 34.62 -14.66
C PRO A 436 -15.73 34.37 -13.22
N ARG A 437 -16.27 33.17 -12.97
CA ARG A 437 -16.69 32.75 -11.62
C ARG A 437 -15.56 32.92 -10.61
N GLY A 438 -15.91 33.41 -9.42
CA GLY A 438 -14.95 33.71 -8.35
C GLY A 438 -14.18 35.03 -8.50
N TRP A 439 -14.21 35.70 -9.66
CA TRP A 439 -13.52 36.98 -9.84
C TRP A 439 -14.21 38.09 -9.03
N THR A 440 -13.51 38.65 -8.07
CA THR A 440 -14.05 39.55 -7.06
C THR A 440 -13.66 40.99 -7.34
N VAL A 441 -14.64 41.89 -7.27
CA VAL A 441 -14.44 43.33 -7.38
C VAL A 441 -15.15 44.01 -6.22
N PHE A 442 -14.40 44.76 -5.41
CA PHE A 442 -14.93 45.55 -4.31
C PHE A 442 -15.29 46.97 -4.77
N ASN A 443 -16.35 47.52 -4.18
CA ASN A 443 -16.73 48.91 -4.30
C ASN A 443 -16.58 49.57 -2.92
N GLY A 444 -15.77 50.62 -2.82
CA GLY A 444 -15.48 51.35 -1.57
C GLY A 444 -15.63 52.86 -1.70
N ASN A 445 -16.54 53.35 -2.55
CA ASN A 445 -16.67 54.79 -2.89
C ASN A 445 -17.43 55.60 -1.83
N ILE A 446 -17.12 55.39 -0.54
CA ILE A 446 -17.77 56.01 0.62
C ILE A 446 -17.05 57.26 1.14
N SER A 447 -15.75 57.39 0.88
CA SER A 447 -14.90 58.54 1.27
C SER A 447 -13.99 59.01 0.11
N ASP A 448 -13.37 60.18 0.28
CA ASP A 448 -12.31 60.70 -0.60
C ASP A 448 -11.08 61.10 0.25
N PRO A 449 -9.94 60.39 0.14
CA PRO A 449 -9.72 59.22 -0.73
C PRO A 449 -10.56 58.01 -0.28
N PRO A 450 -10.84 57.05 -1.18
CA PRO A 450 -11.46 55.79 -0.82
C PRO A 450 -10.62 55.04 0.23
N PRO A 451 -11.25 54.23 1.10
CA PRO A 451 -10.53 53.33 1.98
C PRO A 451 -9.75 52.31 1.13
N PRO A 452 -8.62 51.79 1.65
CA PRO A 452 -7.92 50.70 0.98
C PRO A 452 -8.87 49.50 0.89
N ILE A 453 -9.14 49.06 -0.33
CA ILE A 453 -9.93 47.86 -0.63
C ILE A 453 -9.09 46.95 -1.53
N PRO A 454 -9.36 45.64 -1.56
CA PRO A 454 -8.59 44.73 -2.40
C PRO A 454 -8.70 45.10 -3.89
N ASP A 455 -7.59 45.02 -4.60
CA ASP A 455 -7.59 45.05 -6.06
C ASP A 455 -8.43 43.89 -6.62
N PRO A 456 -9.00 44.01 -7.84
CA PRO A 456 -9.69 42.92 -8.51
C PRO A 456 -8.81 41.66 -8.61
N GLN A 457 -9.30 40.56 -8.05
CA GLN A 457 -8.60 39.28 -7.92
C GLN A 457 -9.61 38.14 -7.71
N PHE A 458 -9.16 36.88 -7.73
CA PHE A 458 -10.07 35.78 -7.41
C PHE A 458 -10.33 35.64 -5.90
N PHE A 459 -11.53 35.21 -5.54
CA PHE A 459 -11.95 35.07 -4.13
C PHE A 459 -11.07 34.07 -3.35
N TRP A 460 -10.58 33.00 -4.00
CA TRP A 460 -9.66 32.06 -3.35
C TRP A 460 -8.26 32.66 -3.12
N GLU A 461 -7.82 33.62 -3.93
CA GLU A 461 -6.54 34.32 -3.71
C GLU A 461 -6.67 35.25 -2.50
N LEU A 462 -7.80 35.94 -2.37
CA LEU A 462 -8.16 36.75 -1.20
C LEU A 462 -8.17 35.91 0.09
N LEU A 463 -8.76 34.71 0.06
CA LEU A 463 -8.76 33.81 1.22
C LEU A 463 -7.35 33.26 1.53
N THR A 464 -6.50 33.09 0.51
CA THR A 464 -5.10 32.70 0.69
C THR A 464 -4.30 33.82 1.35
N GLU A 465 -4.56 35.08 1.01
CA GLU A 465 -3.99 36.25 1.71
C GLU A 465 -4.39 36.26 3.19
N VAL A 466 -5.69 36.13 3.48
CA VAL A 466 -6.19 36.08 4.87
C VAL A 466 -5.55 34.94 5.65
N ALA A 467 -5.45 33.75 5.05
CA ALA A 467 -4.82 32.60 5.71
C ALA A 467 -3.34 32.81 6.01
N GLN A 468 -2.58 33.43 5.09
CA GLN A 468 -1.18 33.75 5.30
C GLN A 468 -1.02 34.73 6.47
N VAL A 469 -1.79 35.82 6.51
CA VAL A 469 -1.68 36.77 7.62
C VAL A 469 -2.10 36.12 8.95
N ALA A 470 -3.24 35.43 8.97
CA ALA A 470 -3.77 34.79 10.18
C ALA A 470 -2.84 33.73 10.77
N ILE A 471 -2.04 33.04 9.94
CA ILE A 471 -1.12 32.03 10.45
C ILE A 471 0.18 32.62 11.02
N HIS A 472 0.53 33.85 10.64
CA HIS A 472 1.67 34.60 11.16
C HIS A 472 1.34 35.44 12.39
N ASP A 473 0.05 35.80 12.57
CA ASP A 473 -0.50 36.51 13.72
C ASP A 473 -1.56 35.64 14.45
N PRO A 474 -1.13 34.54 15.12
CA PRO A 474 -2.03 33.71 15.90
C PRO A 474 -2.70 34.43 17.08
N THR A 475 -2.26 35.63 17.51
CA THR A 475 -2.98 36.38 18.57
C THR A 475 -4.07 37.29 18.03
N GLY A 476 -3.98 37.68 16.76
CA GLY A 476 -4.91 38.60 16.11
C GLY A 476 -4.75 40.05 16.57
N ASP A 477 -3.56 40.44 16.99
CA ASP A 477 -3.29 41.79 17.50
C ASP A 477 -2.69 42.74 16.45
N GLY A 478 -2.52 42.26 15.23
CA GLY A 478 -1.91 42.94 14.09
C GLY A 478 -0.39 42.83 14.02
N ASN A 479 0.26 42.11 14.94
CA ASN A 479 1.71 41.93 14.96
C ASN A 479 2.08 40.47 14.72
N ALA A 480 2.70 40.17 13.58
CA ALA A 480 3.18 38.83 13.30
C ALA A 480 4.18 38.32 14.37
N GLU A 481 3.84 37.25 15.08
CA GLU A 481 4.74 36.57 16.01
C GLU A 481 5.58 35.49 15.33
N ILE A 482 5.13 34.99 14.18
CA ILE A 482 5.80 33.94 13.42
C ILE A 482 6.27 34.53 12.09
N LEU A 483 7.56 34.39 11.77
CA LEU A 483 8.10 34.87 10.50
C LEU A 483 7.74 33.93 9.34
N ASP A 484 7.67 34.46 8.11
CA ASP A 484 7.54 33.69 6.87
C ASP A 484 8.52 32.49 6.82
N GLY A 485 8.01 31.35 6.40
CA GLY A 485 8.71 30.06 6.35
C GLY A 485 8.99 29.42 7.71
N LYS A 486 8.47 29.97 8.81
CA LYS A 486 8.61 29.39 10.16
C LYS A 486 7.35 28.68 10.64
N VAL A 487 6.25 28.72 9.89
CA VAL A 487 5.07 27.94 10.18
C VAL A 487 5.28 26.50 9.70
N GLN A 488 5.73 25.65 10.63
CA GLN A 488 5.90 24.21 10.40
C GLN A 488 5.32 23.43 11.59
N PRO A 489 4.00 23.49 11.80
CA PRO A 489 3.40 22.80 12.93
C PRO A 489 3.56 21.29 12.75
N THR A 490 4.02 20.61 13.81
CA THR A 490 4.06 19.15 13.89
C THR A 490 3.06 18.71 14.95
N TYR A 491 2.12 17.86 14.58
CA TYR A 491 1.12 17.31 15.49
C TYR A 491 1.40 15.85 15.75
N ALA A 492 1.57 15.47 17.02
CA ALA A 492 1.49 14.09 17.47
C ALA A 492 0.01 13.78 17.75
N LEU A 493 -0.61 13.05 16.83
CA LEU A 493 -2.01 12.68 16.90
C LEU A 493 -2.10 11.24 17.40
N ASP A 494 -2.81 11.06 18.49
CA ASP A 494 -3.11 9.74 19.04
C ASP A 494 -4.54 9.34 18.63
N ASP A 495 -4.79 8.03 18.53
CA ASP A 495 -6.11 7.45 18.28
C ASP A 495 -6.80 8.02 17.01
N VAL A 496 -6.05 8.32 15.94
CA VAL A 496 -6.64 8.81 14.67
C VAL A 496 -7.42 7.68 14.03
N LYS A 497 -8.72 7.87 13.80
CA LYS A 497 -9.58 6.85 13.21
C LYS A 497 -9.19 6.63 11.76
N ILE A 498 -9.01 5.37 11.36
CA ILE A 498 -8.68 5.01 9.97
C ILE A 498 -9.90 5.15 9.05
N GLY A 499 -11.11 5.15 9.60
CA GLY A 499 -12.36 5.32 8.83
C GLY A 499 -12.95 4.01 8.31
N TYR A 500 -12.49 2.88 8.81
CA TYR A 500 -12.98 1.54 8.48
C TYR A 500 -13.43 0.80 9.73
N THR A 501 -14.29 -0.18 9.58
CA THR A 501 -14.59 -1.20 10.58
C THR A 501 -13.80 -2.49 10.31
N ALA A 502 -13.76 -3.40 11.28
CA ALA A 502 -13.17 -4.72 11.09
C ALA A 502 -13.76 -5.46 9.88
N ASP A 503 -15.09 -5.41 9.72
CA ASP A 503 -15.80 -6.09 8.63
C ASP A 503 -15.44 -5.49 7.27
N GLU A 504 -15.31 -4.17 7.18
CA GLU A 504 -14.91 -3.49 5.93
C GLU A 504 -13.46 -3.78 5.57
N ILE A 505 -12.55 -3.87 6.56
CA ILE A 505 -11.16 -4.29 6.33
C ILE A 505 -11.12 -5.71 5.77
N ILE A 506 -11.84 -6.64 6.39
CA ILE A 506 -11.88 -8.04 5.92
C ILE A 506 -12.50 -8.13 4.53
N ALA A 507 -13.58 -7.37 4.27
CA ALA A 507 -14.22 -7.32 2.96
C ALA A 507 -13.31 -6.75 1.87
N GLY A 508 -12.52 -5.71 2.17
CA GLY A 508 -11.54 -5.15 1.24
C GLY A 508 -10.31 -6.03 1.01
N LEU A 509 -9.91 -6.81 2.02
CA LEU A 509 -8.74 -7.68 1.96
C LEU A 509 -8.93 -8.87 1.00
N ARG A 510 -10.13 -9.47 0.97
CA ARG A 510 -10.42 -10.64 0.11
C ARG A 510 -10.12 -10.43 -1.37
N PRO A 511 -10.72 -9.45 -2.08
CA PRO A 511 -10.45 -9.24 -3.50
C PRO A 511 -8.99 -8.81 -3.74
N THR A 512 -8.40 -8.08 -2.79
CA THR A 512 -7.00 -7.64 -2.88
C THR A 512 -6.05 -8.84 -2.87
N LEU A 513 -6.23 -9.79 -1.95
CA LEU A 513 -5.46 -11.03 -1.93
C LEU A 513 -5.77 -11.94 -3.12
N GLN A 514 -7.03 -12.03 -3.55
CA GLN A 514 -7.42 -12.84 -4.71
C GLN A 514 -6.69 -12.43 -5.98
N SER A 515 -6.58 -11.12 -6.24
CA SER A 515 -5.88 -10.59 -7.41
C SER A 515 -4.38 -10.92 -7.43
N GLN A 516 -3.78 -11.19 -6.25
CA GLN A 516 -2.36 -11.54 -6.07
C GLN A 516 -2.14 -13.02 -5.72
N SER A 517 -3.16 -13.87 -5.82
CA SER A 517 -3.12 -15.27 -5.36
C SER A 517 -1.96 -16.10 -5.93
N LYS A 518 -1.64 -15.92 -7.22
CA LYS A 518 -0.49 -16.58 -7.86
C LYS A 518 0.85 -16.09 -7.31
N GLU A 519 1.00 -14.79 -7.13
CA GLU A 519 2.23 -14.21 -6.56
C GLU A 519 2.43 -14.67 -5.12
N ILE A 520 1.36 -14.70 -4.33
CA ILE A 520 1.35 -15.26 -2.96
C ILE A 520 1.82 -16.71 -2.99
N ALA A 521 1.28 -17.54 -3.90
CA ALA A 521 1.69 -18.94 -4.04
C ALA A 521 3.18 -19.09 -4.39
N GLU A 522 3.70 -18.27 -5.30
CA GLU A 522 5.10 -18.27 -5.69
C GLU A 522 6.03 -17.78 -4.56
N ILE A 523 5.61 -16.81 -3.76
CA ILE A 523 6.37 -16.36 -2.58
C ILE A 523 6.48 -17.50 -1.55
N ILE A 524 5.38 -18.21 -1.29
CA ILE A 524 5.35 -19.28 -0.27
C ILE A 524 6.08 -20.54 -0.75
N LEU A 525 5.80 -21.02 -1.98
CA LEU A 525 6.27 -22.33 -2.48
C LEU A 525 6.87 -22.30 -3.90
N GLY A 526 7.16 -21.14 -4.49
CA GLY A 526 7.73 -21.07 -5.85
C GLY A 526 9.10 -21.72 -6.02
N ARG A 527 9.82 -21.94 -4.90
CA ARG A 527 11.09 -22.68 -4.86
C ARG A 527 10.94 -24.12 -4.37
N TYR A 528 9.78 -24.74 -4.59
CA TYR A 528 9.54 -26.15 -4.23
C TYR A 528 10.65 -27.10 -4.74
N TRP A 529 11.17 -26.80 -5.93
CA TRP A 529 12.20 -27.57 -6.61
C TRP A 529 13.54 -27.67 -5.87
N VAL A 530 13.80 -26.81 -4.88
CA VAL A 530 15.02 -26.89 -4.07
C VAL A 530 15.09 -28.20 -3.27
N ASN A 531 13.94 -28.84 -3.01
CA ASN A 531 13.84 -30.10 -2.28
C ASN A 531 13.60 -31.31 -3.19
N ASN A 532 13.64 -31.13 -4.51
CA ASN A 532 13.47 -32.23 -5.46
C ASN A 532 14.77 -33.03 -5.61
N ASP A 533 14.67 -34.34 -5.76
CA ASP A 533 15.77 -35.16 -6.27
C ASP A 533 15.94 -34.94 -7.78
N ALA A 534 17.16 -35.18 -8.28
CA ALA A 534 17.51 -34.94 -9.69
C ALA A 534 17.11 -36.10 -10.60
N LEU A 535 15.85 -36.54 -10.52
CA LEU A 535 15.36 -37.70 -11.27
C LEU A 535 15.56 -37.53 -12.78
N ASP A 536 15.86 -38.61 -13.49
CA ASP A 536 15.88 -38.70 -14.97
C ASP A 536 14.57 -39.25 -15.51
N PHE A 537 13.93 -40.14 -14.75
CA PHE A 537 12.59 -40.63 -15.05
C PHE A 537 11.84 -40.99 -13.78
N PHE A 538 10.51 -41.03 -13.89
CA PHE A 538 9.61 -41.41 -12.80
C PHE A 538 8.45 -42.28 -13.31
N TYR A 539 7.71 -42.89 -12.39
CA TYR A 539 6.60 -43.79 -12.73
C TYR A 539 5.31 -43.39 -12.06
N ASP A 540 4.28 -43.26 -12.89
CA ASP A 540 3.12 -42.47 -12.53
C ASP A 540 1.93 -42.67 -13.47
N ARG A 541 0.78 -42.06 -13.16
CA ARG A 541 -0.39 -41.99 -14.04
C ARG A 541 -0.50 -40.62 -14.69
N GLY A 542 -0.79 -40.60 -15.99
CA GLY A 542 -1.01 -39.36 -16.74
C GLY A 542 -2.35 -38.64 -16.45
N ALA A 543 -3.23 -39.28 -15.67
CA ALA A 543 -4.51 -38.76 -15.20
C ALA A 543 -5.03 -39.65 -14.05
N PRO A 544 -5.96 -39.17 -13.20
CA PRO A 544 -6.60 -40.00 -12.16
C PRO A 544 -7.20 -41.28 -12.76
N GLY A 545 -6.80 -42.44 -12.25
CA GLY A 545 -7.22 -43.76 -12.76
C GLY A 545 -6.66 -44.16 -14.13
N GLY A 546 -5.72 -43.38 -14.69
CA GLY A 546 -5.04 -43.68 -15.95
C GLY A 546 -4.07 -44.86 -15.83
N ALA A 547 -3.61 -45.37 -16.98
CA ALA A 547 -2.66 -46.49 -17.00
C ALA A 547 -1.28 -46.08 -16.42
N PRO A 548 -0.66 -46.91 -15.56
CA PRO A 548 0.71 -46.72 -15.10
C PRO A 548 1.70 -46.56 -16.27
N THR A 549 2.49 -45.49 -16.25
CA THR A 549 3.30 -45.05 -17.37
C THR A 549 4.65 -44.53 -16.86
N LEU A 550 5.75 -44.87 -17.56
CA LEU A 550 7.05 -44.24 -17.34
C LEU A 550 7.06 -42.86 -18.01
N PHE A 551 7.58 -41.87 -17.29
CA PHE A 551 7.79 -40.52 -17.79
C PHE A 551 9.27 -40.17 -17.67
N PHE A 552 9.88 -39.78 -18.79
CA PHE A 552 11.18 -39.12 -18.78
C PHE A 552 10.98 -37.66 -18.39
N VAL A 553 11.87 -37.11 -17.55
CA VAL A 553 11.74 -35.72 -17.09
C VAL A 553 11.78 -34.73 -18.26
N SER A 554 11.10 -33.59 -18.11
CA SER A 554 11.14 -32.48 -19.08
C SER A 554 11.86 -31.25 -18.53
N GLU A 555 11.99 -30.22 -19.36
CA GLU A 555 12.58 -28.93 -18.94
C GLU A 555 11.78 -28.25 -17.82
N ASP A 556 10.47 -28.51 -17.74
CA ASP A 556 9.59 -27.97 -16.69
C ASP A 556 9.74 -28.71 -15.34
N ASP A 557 10.45 -29.84 -15.32
CA ASP A 557 10.74 -30.62 -14.12
C ASP A 557 11.95 -30.03 -13.38
N LEU A 558 11.65 -28.93 -12.67
CA LEU A 558 12.64 -28.15 -11.95
C LEU A 558 13.32 -28.95 -10.84
N ARG A 559 14.64 -28.88 -10.80
CA ARG A 559 15.53 -29.64 -9.89
C ARG A 559 16.60 -28.72 -9.31
N PRO A 560 17.17 -29.03 -8.13
CA PRO A 560 18.21 -28.20 -7.55
C PRO A 560 19.52 -28.32 -8.33
N PRO A 561 20.30 -27.23 -8.47
CA PRO A 561 21.63 -27.30 -9.03
C PRO A 561 22.56 -28.04 -8.05
N GLU A 562 23.71 -28.53 -8.52
CA GLU A 562 24.68 -29.21 -7.66
C GLU A 562 25.25 -28.31 -6.56
N GLN A 563 25.35 -27.01 -6.83
CA GLN A 563 25.86 -26.01 -5.91
C GLN A 563 25.01 -24.73 -5.97
N GLY A 564 24.69 -24.18 -4.80
CA GLY A 564 23.81 -23.02 -4.67
C GLY A 564 22.34 -23.42 -4.74
N ALA A 565 21.44 -22.46 -4.52
CA ALA A 565 20.01 -22.68 -4.63
C ALA A 565 19.31 -21.52 -5.35
N GLU A 566 20.04 -20.68 -6.07
CA GLU A 566 19.50 -19.42 -6.61
C GLU A 566 18.66 -19.61 -7.87
N ALA A 567 18.93 -20.65 -8.67
CA ALA A 567 18.17 -21.00 -9.86
C ALA A 567 18.09 -22.53 -10.03
N PRO A 568 17.06 -23.05 -10.73
CA PRO A 568 16.98 -24.47 -11.05
C PRO A 568 18.17 -24.95 -11.89
N ARG A 569 18.45 -26.25 -11.81
CA ARG A 569 19.41 -26.93 -12.68
C ARG A 569 19.00 -26.77 -14.15
N PRO A 570 19.92 -26.40 -15.07
CA PRO A 570 19.64 -26.40 -16.51
C PRO A 570 19.26 -27.79 -17.03
N TYR A 571 18.38 -27.86 -18.02
CA TYR A 571 18.02 -29.11 -18.67
C TYR A 571 19.14 -29.56 -19.63
N GLY A 572 19.84 -30.66 -19.28
CA GLY A 572 21.07 -31.10 -19.95
C GLY A 572 20.92 -32.23 -20.98
N TYR A 573 19.75 -32.84 -21.13
CA TYR A 573 19.57 -34.03 -21.98
C TYR A 573 19.60 -33.69 -23.47
N ALA A 574 20.48 -34.37 -24.21
CA ALA A 574 20.60 -34.31 -25.65
C ALA A 574 19.63 -35.26 -26.38
N LYS A 575 19.31 -36.40 -25.76
CA LYS A 575 18.46 -37.48 -26.30
C LYS A 575 17.45 -37.95 -25.25
N PRO A 576 16.47 -37.10 -24.89
CA PRO A 576 15.47 -37.46 -23.88
C PRO A 576 14.58 -38.61 -24.37
N GLY A 577 14.27 -39.53 -23.45
CA GLY A 577 13.31 -40.61 -23.67
C GLY A 577 13.87 -42.02 -23.39
N PHE A 578 13.13 -43.01 -23.87
CA PHE A 578 13.42 -44.43 -23.64
C PHE A 578 13.76 -45.14 -24.96
N TYR A 579 14.87 -45.88 -24.98
CA TYR A 579 15.42 -46.51 -26.18
C TYR A 579 15.59 -48.03 -25.99
N THR A 580 15.59 -48.78 -27.09
CA THR A 580 15.82 -50.25 -27.11
C THR A 580 17.26 -50.64 -27.45
N SER A 581 18.12 -49.66 -27.70
CA SER A 581 19.53 -49.85 -28.06
C SER A 581 20.43 -48.83 -27.32
N PRO A 582 21.65 -49.22 -26.93
CA PRO A 582 22.59 -48.36 -26.20
C PRO A 582 23.16 -47.19 -27.04
N ASP A 583 22.97 -47.18 -28.36
CA ASP A 583 23.38 -46.07 -29.22
C ASP A 583 22.44 -44.86 -29.15
N LEU A 584 21.28 -45.03 -28.48
CA LEU A 584 20.22 -44.03 -28.34
C LEU A 584 19.85 -43.42 -29.70
N SER A 585 19.72 -44.26 -30.74
CA SER A 585 19.31 -43.82 -32.07
C SER A 585 17.80 -43.60 -32.12
N GLU A 586 17.33 -42.61 -32.89
CA GLU A 586 15.89 -42.35 -33.04
C GLU A 586 15.10 -43.58 -33.52
N ALA A 587 15.71 -44.46 -34.33
CA ALA A 587 15.10 -45.71 -34.77
C ALA A 587 14.85 -46.71 -33.62
N SER A 588 15.58 -46.58 -32.52
CA SER A 588 15.45 -47.42 -31.32
C SER A 588 14.59 -46.77 -30.22
N LYS A 589 14.17 -45.51 -30.41
CA LYS A 589 13.32 -44.79 -29.45
C LYS A 589 11.93 -45.40 -29.41
N VAL A 590 11.46 -45.74 -28.21
CA VAL A 590 10.13 -46.30 -27.98
C VAL A 590 9.22 -45.37 -27.21
N SER A 591 9.76 -44.31 -26.61
CA SER A 591 8.97 -43.28 -25.95
C SER A 591 8.33 -42.31 -26.94
N THR A 592 7.24 -41.68 -26.52
CA THR A 592 6.54 -40.63 -27.27
C THR A 592 6.03 -39.53 -26.35
N LYS A 593 5.96 -38.29 -26.85
CA LYS A 593 5.31 -37.18 -26.13
C LYS A 593 3.78 -37.25 -26.19
N GLU A 594 3.23 -37.85 -27.22
CA GLU A 594 1.79 -38.01 -27.40
C GLU A 594 1.41 -39.45 -27.11
N LEU A 595 0.58 -39.67 -26.10
CA LEU A 595 0.13 -41.00 -25.67
C LEU A 595 -1.37 -40.97 -25.34
N ASP A 596 -2.16 -41.80 -26.02
CA ASP A 596 -3.61 -41.84 -25.87
C ASP A 596 -4.05 -41.97 -24.41
N GLY A 597 -4.90 -41.06 -23.94
CA GLY A 597 -5.40 -41.05 -22.57
C GLY A 597 -4.47 -40.38 -21.54
N VAL A 598 -3.40 -39.72 -21.99
CA VAL A 598 -2.54 -38.87 -21.16
C VAL A 598 -2.56 -37.45 -21.71
N ALA A 599 -2.89 -36.47 -20.86
CA ALA A 599 -3.00 -35.07 -21.27
C ALA A 599 -1.66 -34.33 -21.34
N ASP A 600 -0.63 -34.84 -20.63
CA ASP A 600 0.72 -34.29 -20.73
C ASP A 600 1.27 -34.47 -22.15
N THR A 601 1.83 -33.39 -22.72
CA THR A 601 2.47 -33.38 -24.04
C THR A 601 3.95 -32.97 -23.97
N THR A 602 4.46 -32.73 -22.76
CA THR A 602 5.82 -32.20 -22.54
C THR A 602 6.86 -33.30 -22.38
N ARG A 603 6.52 -34.36 -21.64
CA ARG A 603 7.41 -35.47 -21.27
C ARG A 603 7.36 -36.61 -22.27
N GLU A 604 8.48 -37.31 -22.42
CA GLU A 604 8.54 -38.58 -23.16
C GLU A 604 7.94 -39.70 -22.31
N LYS A 605 7.09 -40.54 -22.91
CA LYS A 605 6.25 -41.51 -22.19
C LYS A 605 6.40 -42.90 -22.76
N TYR A 606 6.39 -43.91 -21.90
CA TYR A 606 6.35 -45.30 -22.31
C TYR A 606 5.52 -46.16 -21.35
N ARG A 607 4.62 -46.99 -21.89
CA ARG A 607 3.84 -47.96 -21.11
C ARG A 607 4.54 -49.31 -21.10
N LEU A 608 5.09 -49.67 -19.96
CA LEU A 608 5.67 -50.99 -19.76
C LEU A 608 4.58 -52.07 -19.85
N GLN A 609 4.92 -53.20 -20.45
CA GLN A 609 4.10 -54.40 -20.42
C GLN A 609 4.46 -55.25 -19.19
N PRO A 610 3.54 -56.09 -18.67
CA PRO A 610 3.88 -57.06 -17.63
C PRO A 610 5.09 -57.94 -18.03
N GLY A 611 5.95 -58.22 -17.06
CA GLY A 611 7.21 -58.96 -17.27
C GLY A 611 8.44 -58.05 -17.31
N ASP A 612 9.49 -58.53 -17.99
CA ASP A 612 10.79 -57.89 -18.04
C ASP A 612 10.94 -57.02 -19.30
N THR A 613 11.37 -55.78 -19.13
CA THR A 613 11.68 -54.86 -20.24
C THR A 613 13.03 -54.19 -20.00
N THR A 614 13.96 -54.32 -20.94
CA THR A 614 15.24 -53.59 -20.91
C THR A 614 15.15 -52.36 -21.79
N LEU A 615 15.48 -51.20 -21.22
CA LEU A 615 15.54 -49.91 -21.93
C LEU A 615 16.89 -49.24 -21.68
N TYR A 616 17.27 -48.35 -22.60
CA TYR A 616 18.48 -47.54 -22.55
C TYR A 616 18.10 -46.07 -22.56
N MET A 617 18.82 -45.26 -21.80
CA MET A 617 18.58 -43.82 -21.66
C MET A 617 19.84 -43.11 -21.15
N GLU A 618 19.91 -41.81 -21.34
CA GLU A 618 20.99 -40.97 -20.83
C GLU A 618 20.59 -40.21 -19.57
N ASP A 619 21.57 -39.93 -18.71
CA ASP A 619 21.44 -38.97 -17.61
C ASP A 619 21.70 -37.52 -18.09
N ASP A 620 21.60 -36.56 -17.16
CA ASP A 620 21.83 -35.15 -17.44
C ASP A 620 23.32 -34.77 -17.69
N GLU A 621 24.23 -35.73 -17.56
CA GLU A 621 25.65 -35.64 -17.93
C GLU A 621 25.98 -36.37 -19.25
N ALA A 622 24.95 -36.84 -19.97
CA ALA A 622 25.04 -37.61 -21.21
C ALA A 622 25.73 -38.99 -21.07
N ALA A 623 25.82 -39.54 -19.86
CA ALA A 623 26.22 -40.93 -19.65
C ALA A 623 25.04 -41.87 -19.94
N VAL A 624 25.32 -43.00 -20.59
CA VAL A 624 24.28 -43.96 -21.02
C VAL A 624 24.15 -45.08 -20.00
N TYR A 625 22.89 -45.45 -19.70
CA TYR A 625 22.54 -46.50 -18.75
C TYR A 625 21.63 -47.53 -19.41
N GLU A 626 21.80 -48.77 -18.98
CA GLU A 626 20.91 -49.90 -19.20
C GLU A 626 20.02 -50.06 -17.97
N VAL A 627 18.70 -50.04 -18.17
CA VAL A 627 17.70 -50.16 -17.10
C VAL A 627 16.80 -51.36 -17.38
N HIS A 628 16.79 -52.32 -16.45
CA HIS A 628 15.93 -53.50 -16.52
C HIS A 628 14.72 -53.30 -15.61
N PHE A 629 13.55 -53.12 -16.23
CA PHE A 629 12.29 -52.99 -15.53
C PHE A 629 11.65 -54.36 -15.32
N HIS A 630 11.21 -54.62 -14.10
CA HIS A 630 10.38 -55.77 -13.74
C HIS A 630 8.99 -55.28 -13.35
N VAL A 631 8.00 -55.63 -14.17
CA VAL A 631 6.59 -55.27 -13.96
C VAL A 631 5.82 -56.52 -13.53
N PRO A 632 5.13 -56.49 -12.37
CA PRO A 632 4.36 -57.63 -11.90
C PRO A 632 3.20 -57.96 -12.86
N ASP A 633 2.84 -59.24 -12.93
CA ASP A 633 1.68 -59.72 -13.69
C ASP A 633 0.37 -59.34 -12.97
N SER A 634 0.02 -58.06 -13.10
CA SER A 634 -1.16 -57.42 -12.54
C SER A 634 -1.83 -56.55 -13.60
N SER A 635 -3.16 -56.44 -13.54
CA SER A 635 -3.92 -55.53 -14.40
C SER A 635 -3.67 -54.04 -14.08
N ASP A 636 -3.13 -53.74 -12.89
CA ASP A 636 -2.78 -52.39 -12.45
C ASP A 636 -1.49 -52.42 -11.59
N PRO A 637 -0.30 -52.40 -12.22
CA PRO A 637 0.97 -52.47 -11.51
C PRO A 637 1.33 -51.12 -10.87
N VAL A 638 0.87 -50.87 -9.65
CA VAL A 638 1.19 -49.63 -8.89
C VAL A 638 2.62 -49.59 -8.33
N GLU A 639 3.33 -50.72 -8.34
CA GLU A 639 4.71 -50.85 -7.89
C GLU A 639 5.51 -51.67 -8.92
N ILE A 640 6.67 -51.16 -9.31
CA ILE A 640 7.63 -51.83 -10.21
C ILE A 640 9.04 -51.75 -9.64
N THR A 641 9.97 -52.55 -10.17
CA THR A 641 11.40 -52.40 -9.85
C THR A 641 12.23 -52.14 -11.09
N ALA A 642 13.29 -51.35 -10.95
CA ALA A 642 14.25 -51.02 -12.00
C ALA A 642 15.67 -51.36 -11.52
N ASP A 643 16.37 -52.23 -12.25
CA ASP A 643 17.80 -52.51 -12.03
C ASP A 643 18.61 -51.63 -12.99
N VAL A 644 19.47 -50.75 -12.46
CA VAL A 644 20.21 -49.75 -13.24
C VAL A 644 21.69 -50.10 -13.34
N LYS A 645 22.25 -50.00 -14.54
CA LYS A 645 23.67 -50.24 -14.83
C LYS A 645 24.22 -49.21 -15.81
N ARG A 646 25.33 -48.56 -15.46
CA ARG A 646 26.07 -47.67 -16.36
C ARG A 646 26.81 -48.46 -17.45
N LEU A 647 26.85 -47.94 -18.69
CA LEU A 647 27.50 -48.57 -19.85
C LEU A 647 28.87 -47.98 -20.20
#